data_AF-A0A839JW24-F1
#
_entry.id   AF-A0A839JW24-F1
#
_cell.length_a   1.000
_cell.length_b   1.000
_cell.length_c   1.000
_cell.angle_alpha   90.00
_cell.angle_beta   90.00
_cell.angle_gamma   90.00
#
_symmetry.space_group_name_H-M   'P 1'
#
loop_
_entity.id
_entity.type
_entity.pdbx_description
1 polymer ?
#
loop_
_entity_poly.entity_id
_entity_poly.type
_entity_poly.pdbx_seq_one_letter_code
_entity_poly.pdbx_strand_id
1 'polypeptide(L)'
;STQILTVQGNGQISSIAWDALAITLQLATQQIAKIEFKSTVTLPDDSSKFFLNFKTSQIIFEDGFNASNISDASHMFQGTRNLNSPIAFEDLSSLENADSMFQGSAIPSVVLKKTNKLNNADNMFQSSKVKQVEMKNTRNLQVARNMFLQAEQLEGVDFGDGEFPKLIDATSMFRATPKLTIPLIFNDLSSLQNGSLMFASSGSPHIVLKKTHNLKNANYMFQEGEVENIEIENTENIEYAIQMFLSASKLKTGNFSDWLLPKLVDATSMFRATPALEVPVHFNDLSSLQNGTLMFTDSGSPDIILKKTHNLKNADYMFQNGKVEKVEIENTENLEHGRQMFYLATKLKTGNFQSWNTSKLITAVGMFRQTIALETPVEFNDLSALQNAEGMFRASGVPSVSLKKTQNLQNMTNIFAESTVGNVEIEKTNSVTTMRQAFMGAENMVGDFSNWDTANVTDMNALFSGAKKFTSDLSNWNTANVTNMSNMFTNVEKIDFDISKWDISALRSAKSLLRKSFSRENYDKFLLALSDKVNDGFNLSNIQEIGFYPKYCAAQQTRDHLKTLTTAFPNWNRSDSFDCPPVIAPIASVSYQHSTPIIPIPLVATDNGGAVTLQVNGLPSGLTFDAVDSQIIGTTPATPGNYPIQVIATDQAGNQTTVQFTLTVIAPATPTSSSSSRGGGGARLIMDHCPNGDFSASYYDGSCGNDGKPVETKEVEKQLFNPTIKTSCFNPLDQKTIDQGNIMTELLKQAHQMLYSYQLTRWQGTRDFAPERSLTRQEAARFMTEFATNVLCRKPSRSYADQFTDLGDADPTLLPYIYKSYDYLIFNGDANPNGDKAKTTFRPYDLITVDELSAIITRLVKNEIFEEDPEDRARNYRNYIGSISSKSALKDDIRGTVAEVIYDLYRNNDYELKEVGYVIKN
;
A
#
# COMPACT_ATOMS: atom_id res chain seq x y z
N SER A 1 -87.74 -2.73 16.64
CA SER A 1 -86.58 -1.86 16.94
C SER A 1 -86.73 -1.01 18.20
N THR A 2 -87.86 -1.06 18.93
CA THR A 2 -88.08 -0.31 20.19
C THR A 2 -88.39 -1.20 21.40
N GLN A 3 -88.42 -2.52 21.22
CA GLN A 3 -88.68 -3.45 22.31
C GLN A 3 -87.50 -3.48 23.28
N ILE A 4 -87.81 -3.34 24.58
CA ILE A 4 -86.88 -3.45 25.70
C ILE A 4 -87.31 -4.67 26.51
N LEU A 5 -86.42 -5.64 26.67
CA LEU A 5 -86.61 -6.75 27.59
C LEU A 5 -85.96 -6.38 28.92
N THR A 6 -86.76 -6.12 29.95
CA THR A 6 -86.26 -5.83 31.30
C THR A 6 -86.42 -7.06 32.19
N VAL A 7 -85.29 -7.55 32.72
CA VAL A 7 -85.23 -8.65 33.68
C VAL A 7 -84.98 -8.07 35.07
N GLN A 8 -85.84 -8.39 36.03
CA GLN A 8 -85.78 -7.89 37.41
C GLN A 8 -85.99 -9.04 38.40
N GLY A 9 -85.26 -9.02 39.53
CA GLY A 9 -85.41 -9.99 40.62
C GLY A 9 -84.06 -10.50 41.15
N ASN A 10 -84.06 -11.02 42.38
CA ASN A 10 -82.86 -11.59 43.02
C ASN A 10 -82.89 -13.12 42.89
N GLY A 11 -81.84 -13.72 42.31
CA GLY A 11 -81.72 -15.18 42.19
C GLY A 11 -80.89 -15.64 40.98
N GLN A 12 -80.84 -16.97 40.79
CA GLN A 12 -80.16 -17.61 39.65
C GLN A 12 -81.16 -17.85 38.52
N ILE A 13 -80.83 -17.44 37.29
CA ILE A 13 -81.62 -17.81 36.11
C ILE A 13 -81.25 -19.25 35.72
N SER A 14 -82.23 -20.16 35.64
CA SER A 14 -81.95 -21.52 35.14
C SER A 14 -81.77 -21.49 33.61
N SER A 15 -80.81 -22.28 33.10
CA SER A 15 -80.53 -22.37 31.66
C SER A 15 -81.77 -22.75 30.84
N ILE A 16 -82.55 -23.72 31.33
CA ILE A 16 -83.79 -24.19 30.71
C ILE A 16 -84.83 -23.06 30.60
N ALA A 17 -84.99 -22.26 31.66
CA ALA A 17 -85.96 -21.15 31.65
C ALA A 17 -85.51 -20.04 30.68
N TRP A 18 -84.21 -19.77 30.61
CA TRP A 18 -83.66 -18.81 29.68
C TRP A 18 -83.82 -19.24 28.21
N ASP A 19 -83.52 -20.50 27.89
CA ASP A 19 -83.68 -21.04 26.54
C ASP A 19 -85.14 -21.00 26.10
N ALA A 20 -86.07 -21.40 26.99
CA ALA A 20 -87.50 -21.32 26.73
C ALA A 20 -87.93 -19.87 26.46
N LEU A 21 -87.42 -18.90 27.23
CA LEU A 21 -87.69 -17.48 27.03
C LEU A 21 -87.13 -16.98 25.68
N ALA A 22 -85.90 -17.35 25.34
CA ALA A 22 -85.24 -16.93 24.11
C ALA A 22 -85.95 -17.44 22.86
N ILE A 23 -86.44 -18.69 22.88
CA ILE A 23 -87.27 -19.29 21.82
C ILE A 23 -88.61 -18.55 21.74
N THR A 24 -89.28 -18.38 22.89
CA THR A 24 -90.60 -17.73 22.96
C THR A 24 -90.57 -16.30 22.40
N LEU A 25 -89.51 -15.55 22.73
CA LEU A 25 -89.31 -14.17 22.28
C LEU A 25 -88.62 -14.08 20.90
N GLN A 26 -88.27 -15.21 20.29
CA GLN A 26 -87.60 -15.26 18.97
C GLN A 26 -86.32 -14.39 18.90
N LEU A 27 -85.52 -14.38 19.96
CA LEU A 27 -84.38 -13.45 20.13
C LEU A 27 -83.27 -13.59 19.07
N ALA A 28 -83.20 -14.75 18.41
CA ALA A 28 -82.24 -15.01 17.33
C ALA A 28 -82.70 -14.46 15.96
N THR A 29 -84.01 -14.28 15.74
CA THR A 29 -84.56 -13.84 14.45
C THR A 29 -85.07 -12.39 14.51
N GLN A 30 -85.64 -11.97 15.63
CA GLN A 30 -86.16 -10.62 15.84
C GLN A 30 -85.12 -9.66 16.42
N GLN A 31 -85.18 -8.39 16.02
CA GLN A 31 -84.28 -7.35 16.51
C GLN A 31 -84.85 -6.65 17.76
N ILE A 32 -84.21 -6.87 18.91
CA ILE A 32 -84.52 -6.18 20.18
C ILE A 32 -83.64 -4.95 20.35
N ALA A 33 -84.24 -3.82 20.74
CA ALA A 33 -83.49 -2.58 20.91
C ALA A 33 -82.50 -2.68 22.08
N LYS A 34 -82.97 -3.23 23.20
CA LYS A 34 -82.24 -3.23 24.46
C LYS A 34 -82.67 -4.40 25.34
N ILE A 35 -81.71 -5.06 25.99
CA ILE A 35 -81.96 -6.00 27.10
C ILE A 35 -81.36 -5.39 28.35
N GLU A 36 -82.14 -5.23 29.41
CA GLU A 36 -81.74 -4.62 30.67
C GLU A 36 -81.91 -5.61 31.83
N PHE A 37 -80.84 -5.83 32.59
CA PHE A 37 -80.87 -6.50 33.89
C PHE A 37 -80.75 -5.44 34.97
N LYS A 38 -81.82 -5.22 35.75
CA LYS A 38 -81.91 -4.15 36.78
C LYS A 38 -81.55 -4.60 38.20
N SER A 39 -81.00 -5.81 38.33
CA SER A 39 -80.51 -6.39 39.57
C SER A 39 -79.32 -7.28 39.25
N THR A 40 -78.43 -7.53 40.22
CA THR A 40 -77.35 -8.50 40.06
C THR A 40 -77.94 -9.89 39.79
N VAL A 41 -77.72 -10.41 38.58
CA VAL A 41 -78.16 -11.75 38.18
C VAL A 41 -76.99 -12.71 38.23
N THR A 42 -77.17 -13.85 38.91
CA THR A 42 -76.23 -14.97 38.86
C THR A 42 -76.62 -15.88 37.70
N LEU A 43 -75.68 -16.12 36.78
CA LEU A 43 -75.86 -17.05 35.67
C LEU A 43 -75.58 -18.49 36.10
N PRO A 44 -76.09 -19.52 35.38
CA PRO A 44 -75.71 -20.90 35.64
C PRO A 44 -74.25 -21.16 35.25
N ASP A 45 -73.61 -22.12 35.94
CA ASP A 45 -72.20 -22.46 35.72
C ASP A 45 -71.88 -22.86 34.26
N ASP A 46 -72.86 -23.47 33.56
CA ASP A 46 -72.87 -23.69 32.12
C ASP A 46 -73.76 -22.64 31.43
N SER A 47 -73.13 -21.56 30.98
CA SER A 47 -73.76 -20.44 30.27
C SER A 47 -73.49 -20.48 28.76
N SER A 48 -73.10 -21.65 28.24
CA SER A 48 -72.65 -21.82 26.85
C SER A 48 -73.63 -21.31 25.78
N LYS A 49 -74.94 -21.39 26.01
CA LYS A 49 -75.93 -20.95 25.01
C LYS A 49 -76.52 -19.57 25.27
N PHE A 50 -76.03 -18.88 26.30
CA PHE A 50 -76.65 -17.69 26.83
C PHE A 50 -76.32 -16.45 25.96
N PHE A 51 -77.25 -16.02 25.09
CA PHE A 51 -77.11 -14.98 24.04
C PHE A 51 -76.71 -15.48 22.63
N LEU A 52 -76.70 -16.80 22.42
CA LEU A 52 -76.37 -17.42 21.15
C LEU A 52 -77.26 -16.91 20.00
N ASN A 53 -76.64 -16.34 18.96
CA ASN A 53 -77.23 -15.75 17.76
C ASN A 53 -78.17 -14.55 17.97
N PHE A 54 -78.11 -13.88 19.13
CA PHE A 54 -79.01 -12.76 19.42
C PHE A 54 -78.81 -11.56 18.47
N LYS A 55 -79.91 -10.89 18.12
CA LYS A 55 -79.91 -9.64 17.35
C LYS A 55 -80.35 -8.49 18.24
N THR A 56 -79.43 -7.87 18.97
CA THR A 56 -79.75 -6.76 19.88
C THR A 56 -78.78 -5.59 19.75
N SER A 57 -79.28 -4.37 20.00
CA SER A 57 -78.46 -3.16 19.94
C SER A 57 -77.73 -2.84 21.24
N GLN A 58 -78.21 -3.33 22.38
CA GLN A 58 -77.60 -3.03 23.67
C GLN A 58 -77.98 -4.09 24.73
N ILE A 59 -77.01 -4.51 25.53
CA ILE A 59 -77.23 -5.30 26.75
C ILE A 59 -76.68 -4.47 27.91
N ILE A 60 -77.51 -4.20 28.93
CA ILE A 60 -77.12 -3.44 30.13
C ILE A 60 -77.28 -4.31 31.36
N PHE A 61 -76.25 -4.33 32.21
CA PHE A 61 -76.29 -4.86 33.57
C PHE A 61 -76.13 -3.68 34.54
N GLU A 62 -77.24 -3.16 35.10
CA GLU A 62 -77.21 -1.93 35.91
C GLU A 62 -76.38 -2.08 37.19
N ASP A 63 -76.45 -3.25 37.84
CA ASP A 63 -75.71 -3.58 39.08
C ASP A 63 -74.47 -4.46 38.82
N GLY A 64 -73.97 -4.49 37.58
CA GLY A 64 -72.83 -5.30 37.17
C GLY A 64 -73.16 -6.77 36.84
N PHE A 65 -72.18 -7.44 36.24
CA PHE A 65 -72.31 -8.80 35.73
C PHE A 65 -71.56 -9.80 36.63
N ASN A 66 -72.27 -10.64 37.39
CA ASN A 66 -71.65 -11.67 38.22
C ASN A 66 -71.32 -12.92 37.39
N ALA A 67 -70.04 -13.07 37.05
CA ALA A 67 -69.52 -14.19 36.27
C ALA A 67 -68.61 -15.13 37.09
N SER A 68 -68.55 -14.94 38.42
CA SER A 68 -67.58 -15.61 39.29
C SER A 68 -67.77 -17.12 39.38
N ASN A 69 -68.95 -17.64 39.03
CA ASN A 69 -69.29 -19.06 39.06
C ASN A 69 -69.31 -19.73 37.68
N ILE A 70 -69.15 -18.98 36.59
CA ILE A 70 -69.21 -19.55 35.23
C ILE A 70 -67.94 -20.38 34.99
N SER A 71 -68.10 -21.69 34.78
CA SER A 71 -67.01 -22.59 34.39
C SER A 71 -66.95 -22.80 32.88
N ASP A 72 -68.09 -22.73 32.18
CA ASP A 72 -68.18 -22.87 30.72
C ASP A 72 -69.03 -21.76 30.10
N ALA A 73 -68.40 -20.97 29.22
CA ALA A 73 -69.02 -19.90 28.44
C ALA A 73 -68.93 -20.16 26.92
N SER A 74 -68.70 -21.40 26.50
CA SER A 74 -68.51 -21.75 25.09
C SER A 74 -69.72 -21.36 24.26
N HIS A 75 -69.56 -20.64 23.15
CA HIS A 75 -70.67 -20.14 22.31
C HIS A 75 -71.60 -19.07 22.91
N MET A 76 -71.36 -18.57 24.13
CA MET A 76 -72.30 -17.68 24.85
C MET A 76 -72.83 -16.53 23.99
N PHE A 77 -71.95 -15.81 23.30
CA PHE A 77 -72.25 -14.70 22.40
C PHE A 77 -71.96 -15.01 20.93
N GLN A 78 -71.87 -16.29 20.54
CA GLN A 78 -71.60 -16.67 19.17
C GLN A 78 -72.70 -16.14 18.25
N GLY A 79 -72.31 -15.48 17.15
CA GLY A 79 -73.24 -14.92 16.17
C GLY A 79 -74.04 -13.71 16.66
N THR A 80 -73.81 -13.19 17.86
CA THR A 80 -74.51 -12.00 18.38
C THR A 80 -74.12 -10.75 17.58
N ARG A 81 -75.08 -10.00 17.05
CA ARG A 81 -74.79 -8.85 16.16
C ARG A 81 -75.55 -7.58 16.55
N ASN A 82 -75.00 -6.44 16.13
CA ASN A 82 -75.51 -5.07 16.27
C ASN A 82 -75.33 -4.42 17.64
N LEU A 83 -74.48 -4.96 18.51
CA LEU A 83 -74.20 -4.35 19.83
C LEU A 83 -73.48 -3.01 19.66
N ASN A 84 -73.96 -1.98 20.34
CA ASN A 84 -73.38 -0.64 20.35
C ASN A 84 -72.65 -0.30 21.66
N SER A 85 -72.67 -1.20 22.65
CA SER A 85 -72.01 -1.02 23.96
C SER A 85 -71.00 -2.14 24.24
N PRO A 86 -69.90 -1.87 24.96
CA PRO A 86 -68.96 -2.89 25.42
C PRO A 86 -69.60 -3.93 26.34
N ILE A 87 -68.97 -5.10 26.44
CA ILE A 87 -69.28 -6.12 27.45
C ILE A 87 -68.10 -6.23 28.42
N ALA A 88 -68.34 -6.11 29.72
CA ALA A 88 -67.30 -6.23 30.74
C ALA A 88 -67.65 -7.29 31.79
N PHE A 89 -66.72 -8.21 32.03
CA PHE A 89 -66.77 -9.25 33.05
C PHE A 89 -65.75 -8.91 34.13
N GLU A 90 -66.22 -8.59 35.34
CA GLU A 90 -65.36 -8.14 36.45
C GLU A 90 -64.65 -9.30 37.19
N ASP A 91 -65.20 -10.52 37.11
CA ASP A 91 -64.63 -11.72 37.73
C ASP A 91 -64.96 -13.00 36.97
N LEU A 92 -63.96 -13.58 36.30
CA LEU A 92 -64.02 -14.88 35.60
C LEU A 92 -63.06 -15.90 36.21
N SER A 93 -62.84 -15.84 37.52
CA SER A 93 -61.87 -16.71 38.20
C SER A 93 -62.19 -18.20 38.17
N SER A 94 -63.43 -18.56 37.86
CA SER A 94 -63.87 -19.95 37.70
C SER A 94 -63.93 -20.42 36.25
N LEU A 95 -63.73 -19.54 35.26
CA LEU A 95 -63.88 -19.87 33.84
C LEU A 95 -62.81 -20.86 33.38
N GLU A 96 -63.22 -22.03 32.90
CA GLU A 96 -62.35 -23.08 32.38
C GLU A 96 -62.45 -23.23 30.86
N ASN A 97 -63.64 -23.00 30.27
CA ASN A 97 -63.91 -23.19 28.85
C ASN A 97 -64.62 -21.97 28.23
N ALA A 98 -64.07 -21.44 27.13
CA ALA A 98 -64.60 -20.30 26.39
C ALA A 98 -64.55 -20.51 24.87
N ASP A 99 -64.60 -21.77 24.41
CA ASP A 99 -64.54 -22.09 22.98
C ASP A 99 -65.65 -21.35 22.21
N SER A 100 -65.26 -20.65 21.14
CA SER A 100 -66.19 -19.94 20.26
C SER A 100 -67.11 -18.92 20.96
N MET A 101 -66.78 -18.47 22.18
CA MET A 101 -67.64 -17.60 23.02
C MET A 101 -68.18 -16.37 22.28
N PHE A 102 -67.39 -15.76 21.40
CA PHE A 102 -67.73 -14.56 20.62
C PHE A 102 -67.59 -14.78 19.10
N GLN A 103 -67.53 -16.03 18.63
CA GLN A 103 -67.30 -16.33 17.21
C GLN A 103 -68.41 -15.72 16.33
N GLY A 104 -68.03 -15.03 15.25
CA GLY A 104 -68.97 -14.43 14.28
C GLY A 104 -69.82 -13.28 14.83
N SER A 105 -69.50 -12.78 16.04
CA SER A 105 -70.21 -11.69 16.71
C SER A 105 -69.77 -10.31 16.23
N ALA A 106 -70.58 -9.28 16.48
CA ALA A 106 -70.24 -7.87 16.23
C ALA A 106 -70.46 -7.06 17.51
N ILE A 107 -69.40 -6.95 18.32
CA ILE A 107 -69.39 -6.35 19.66
C ILE A 107 -68.31 -5.26 19.68
N PRO A 108 -68.56 -4.03 20.18
CA PRO A 108 -67.57 -2.96 20.10
C PRO A 108 -66.30 -3.26 20.91
N SER A 109 -66.43 -3.74 22.14
CA SER A 109 -65.31 -4.03 23.03
C SER A 109 -65.71 -5.10 24.06
N VAL A 110 -64.75 -5.94 24.46
CA VAL A 110 -64.93 -6.98 25.48
C VAL A 110 -63.82 -6.85 26.54
N VAL A 111 -64.21 -6.81 27.81
CA VAL A 111 -63.29 -6.78 28.95
C VAL A 111 -63.50 -8.04 29.79
N LEU A 112 -62.47 -8.86 29.97
CA LEU A 112 -62.44 -10.09 30.75
C LEU A 112 -61.45 -9.92 31.91
N LYS A 113 -61.92 -9.86 33.17
CA LYS A 113 -61.04 -9.74 34.34
C LYS A 113 -61.03 -11.03 35.15
N LYS A 114 -59.87 -11.33 35.76
CA LYS A 114 -59.61 -12.48 36.65
C LYS A 114 -59.76 -13.86 35.99
N THR A 115 -59.35 -14.05 34.74
CA THR A 115 -59.40 -15.32 33.99
C THR A 115 -58.32 -16.33 34.40
N ASN A 116 -58.22 -16.67 35.69
CA ASN A 116 -57.11 -17.45 36.25
C ASN A 116 -57.09 -18.95 35.87
N LYS A 117 -58.23 -19.52 35.45
CA LYS A 117 -58.41 -20.97 35.22
C LYS A 117 -58.71 -21.35 33.76
N LEU A 118 -58.61 -20.41 32.82
CA LEU A 118 -59.03 -20.63 31.44
C LEU A 118 -58.18 -21.71 30.77
N ASN A 119 -58.73 -22.89 30.52
CA ASN A 119 -58.00 -24.02 29.95
C ASN A 119 -58.20 -24.14 28.44
N ASN A 120 -59.39 -23.77 27.94
CA ASN A 120 -59.75 -23.84 26.53
C ASN A 120 -60.33 -22.49 26.05
N ALA A 121 -59.67 -21.86 25.08
CA ALA A 121 -60.13 -20.62 24.44
C ALA A 121 -60.12 -20.73 22.90
N ASP A 122 -60.31 -21.95 22.38
CA ASP A 122 -60.33 -22.18 20.94
C ASP A 122 -61.40 -21.30 20.25
N ASN A 123 -61.08 -20.73 19.10
CA ASN A 123 -61.99 -19.92 18.26
C ASN A 123 -62.74 -18.78 18.99
N MET A 124 -62.31 -18.36 20.18
CA MET A 124 -63.09 -17.48 21.07
C MET A 124 -63.62 -16.22 20.37
N PHE A 125 -62.80 -15.57 19.54
CA PHE A 125 -63.15 -14.37 18.76
C PHE A 125 -63.14 -14.60 17.25
N GLN A 126 -63.22 -15.86 16.80
CA GLN A 126 -63.05 -16.18 15.38
C GLN A 126 -64.09 -15.48 14.49
N SER A 127 -63.66 -14.86 13.39
CA SER A 127 -64.52 -14.13 12.44
C SER A 127 -65.42 -13.07 13.10
N SER A 128 -65.02 -12.52 14.25
CA SER A 128 -65.77 -11.51 14.98
C SER A 128 -65.39 -10.09 14.55
N LYS A 129 -66.29 -9.12 14.75
CA LYS A 129 -66.05 -7.68 14.55
C LYS A 129 -65.75 -6.98 15.87
N VAL A 130 -65.00 -7.63 16.76
CA VAL A 130 -64.59 -7.04 18.05
C VAL A 130 -63.47 -6.04 17.83
N LYS A 131 -63.62 -4.80 18.35
CA LYS A 131 -62.57 -3.77 18.21
C LYS A 131 -61.51 -3.80 19.28
N GLN A 132 -61.89 -4.01 20.54
CA GLN A 132 -60.95 -4.00 21.65
C GLN A 132 -61.21 -5.17 22.59
N VAL A 133 -60.17 -5.93 22.94
CA VAL A 133 -60.23 -7.00 23.93
C VAL A 133 -59.27 -6.70 25.08
N GLU A 134 -59.77 -6.64 26.30
CA GLU A 134 -58.96 -6.44 27.51
C GLU A 134 -59.06 -7.71 28.38
N MET A 135 -57.94 -8.37 28.68
CA MET A 135 -57.86 -9.58 29.50
C MET A 135 -56.93 -9.36 30.69
N LYS A 136 -57.46 -9.17 31.90
CA LYS A 136 -56.65 -8.88 33.10
C LYS A 136 -56.50 -10.09 34.01
N ASN A 137 -55.29 -10.32 34.54
CA ASN A 137 -54.95 -11.42 35.45
C ASN A 137 -55.17 -12.82 34.84
N THR A 138 -54.65 -13.06 33.63
CA THR A 138 -54.71 -14.38 32.98
C THR A 138 -53.40 -15.13 33.23
N ARG A 139 -53.39 -16.14 34.12
CA ARG A 139 -52.15 -16.86 34.48
C ARG A 139 -51.97 -18.22 33.79
N ASN A 140 -53.06 -18.84 33.34
CA ASN A 140 -53.05 -20.19 32.78
C ASN A 140 -53.93 -20.23 31.54
N LEU A 141 -53.38 -20.64 30.39
CA LEU A 141 -54.08 -20.80 29.10
C LEU A 141 -53.49 -22.01 28.40
N GLN A 142 -54.03 -23.19 28.69
CA GLN A 142 -53.42 -24.45 28.25
C GLN A 142 -53.48 -24.62 26.74
N VAL A 143 -54.64 -24.33 26.12
CA VAL A 143 -54.88 -24.50 24.68
C VAL A 143 -55.51 -23.24 24.09
N ALA A 144 -54.86 -22.68 23.07
CA ALA A 144 -55.38 -21.57 22.28
C ALA A 144 -54.97 -21.68 20.81
N ARG A 145 -55.79 -22.33 19.98
CA ARG A 145 -55.52 -22.47 18.55
C ARG A 145 -55.88 -21.21 17.79
N ASN A 146 -57.16 -20.89 17.73
CA ASN A 146 -57.68 -19.85 16.84
C ASN A 146 -58.34 -18.69 17.59
N MET A 147 -57.82 -18.33 18.77
CA MET A 147 -58.49 -17.40 19.68
C MET A 147 -58.89 -16.08 19.01
N PHE A 148 -58.02 -15.51 18.17
CA PHE A 148 -58.27 -14.25 17.43
C PHE A 148 -58.30 -14.42 15.91
N LEU A 149 -58.53 -15.65 15.41
CA LEU A 149 -58.48 -15.95 13.98
C LEU A 149 -59.53 -15.13 13.19
N GLN A 150 -59.11 -14.33 12.21
CA GLN A 150 -60.01 -13.48 11.39
C GLN A 150 -60.87 -12.48 12.21
N ALA A 151 -60.38 -11.94 13.32
CA ALA A 151 -61.07 -10.83 13.99
C ALA A 151 -61.02 -9.56 13.10
N GLU A 152 -62.12 -9.27 12.40
CA GLU A 152 -62.19 -8.35 11.26
C GLU A 152 -61.97 -6.87 11.61
N GLN A 153 -62.25 -6.48 12.87
CA GLN A 153 -62.17 -5.07 13.31
C GLN A 153 -61.27 -4.87 14.53
N LEU A 154 -60.45 -5.86 14.89
CA LEU A 154 -59.61 -5.77 16.08
C LEU A 154 -58.59 -4.63 15.92
N GLU A 155 -58.69 -3.62 16.77
CA GLU A 155 -57.85 -2.42 16.82
C GLU A 155 -56.88 -2.46 18.02
N GLY A 156 -57.17 -3.25 19.07
CA GLY A 156 -56.29 -3.43 20.22
C GLY A 156 -56.61 -4.63 21.11
N VAL A 157 -55.56 -5.25 21.66
CA VAL A 157 -55.65 -6.28 22.72
C VAL A 157 -54.78 -5.87 23.89
N ASP A 158 -55.34 -5.77 25.08
CA ASP A 158 -54.64 -5.44 26.33
C ASP A 158 -54.71 -6.64 27.28
N PHE A 159 -53.58 -7.29 27.57
CA PHE A 159 -53.52 -8.42 28.50
C PHE A 159 -53.27 -8.00 29.98
N GLY A 160 -53.49 -6.74 30.34
CA GLY A 160 -53.27 -6.24 31.70
C GLY A 160 -51.78 -6.20 32.06
N ASP A 161 -51.43 -6.41 33.34
CA ASP A 161 -50.10 -6.21 33.96
C ASP A 161 -48.91 -7.04 33.38
N GLY A 162 -48.96 -7.44 32.12
CA GLY A 162 -47.80 -7.77 31.30
C GLY A 162 -47.47 -9.25 31.18
N GLU A 163 -48.29 -10.15 31.71
CA GLU A 163 -48.07 -11.61 31.67
C GLU A 163 -49.05 -12.28 30.69
N PHE A 164 -48.57 -12.68 29.51
CA PHE A 164 -49.29 -13.73 28.76
C PHE A 164 -49.31 -15.01 29.62
N PRO A 165 -50.46 -15.71 29.70
CA PRO A 165 -50.57 -16.95 30.48
C PRO A 165 -49.62 -18.03 30.00
N LYS A 166 -49.28 -18.97 30.90
CA LYS A 166 -48.54 -20.19 30.58
C LYS A 166 -49.23 -20.93 29.41
N LEU A 167 -48.59 -20.95 28.24
CA LEU A 167 -49.10 -21.62 27.04
C LEU A 167 -48.48 -23.01 26.88
N ILE A 168 -49.31 -24.02 26.59
CA ILE A 168 -48.86 -25.41 26.34
C ILE A 168 -48.98 -25.77 24.86
N ASP A 169 -50.08 -25.37 24.19
CA ASP A 169 -50.35 -25.57 22.76
C ASP A 169 -51.00 -24.31 22.13
N ALA A 170 -50.40 -23.80 21.04
CA ALA A 170 -50.99 -22.73 20.22
C ALA A 170 -50.78 -22.96 18.72
N THR A 171 -51.86 -22.87 17.96
CA THR A 171 -51.84 -23.10 16.51
C THR A 171 -52.64 -22.03 15.78
N SER A 172 -51.98 -21.04 15.16
CA SER A 172 -52.61 -19.95 14.37
C SER A 172 -53.39 -18.89 15.16
N MET A 173 -52.92 -18.55 16.36
CA MET A 173 -53.61 -17.66 17.30
C MET A 173 -54.00 -16.28 16.72
N PHE A 174 -53.18 -15.71 15.83
CA PHE A 174 -53.31 -14.34 15.30
C PHE A 174 -53.27 -14.27 13.76
N ARG A 175 -53.96 -15.16 13.05
CA ARG A 175 -53.96 -15.12 11.57
C ARG A 175 -55.00 -14.10 11.04
N ALA A 176 -54.56 -13.15 10.22
CA ALA A 176 -55.36 -12.14 9.50
C ALA A 176 -56.10 -11.13 10.40
N THR A 177 -55.39 -10.60 11.41
CA THR A 177 -55.92 -9.54 12.29
C THR A 177 -55.37 -8.17 11.87
N PRO A 178 -56.20 -7.15 11.62
CA PRO A 178 -55.71 -5.82 11.26
C PRO A 178 -54.93 -5.15 12.40
N LYS A 179 -53.89 -4.38 12.07
CA LYS A 179 -53.23 -3.35 12.92
C LYS A 179 -53.11 -3.63 14.42
N LEU A 180 -52.44 -4.73 14.79
CA LEU A 180 -51.91 -4.86 16.14
C LEU A 180 -50.74 -3.87 16.33
N THR A 181 -50.89 -2.87 17.20
CA THR A 181 -49.90 -1.80 17.44
C THR A 181 -49.29 -1.81 18.85
N ILE A 182 -49.74 -2.73 19.72
CA ILE A 182 -49.30 -2.83 21.12
C ILE A 182 -48.26 -3.95 21.24
N PRO A 183 -47.22 -3.80 22.09
CA PRO A 183 -46.27 -4.86 22.36
C PRO A 183 -46.92 -6.14 22.94
N LEU A 184 -46.55 -7.31 22.43
CA LEU A 184 -46.92 -8.61 22.96
C LEU A 184 -45.80 -9.16 23.84
N ILE A 185 -46.05 -9.29 25.13
CA ILE A 185 -45.06 -9.76 26.11
C ILE A 185 -45.45 -11.15 26.63
N PHE A 186 -44.65 -12.16 26.30
CA PHE A 186 -44.78 -13.55 26.75
C PHE A 186 -43.78 -13.83 27.88
N ASN A 187 -44.22 -13.74 29.13
CA ASN A 187 -43.32 -13.85 30.29
C ASN A 187 -42.86 -15.28 30.64
N ASP A 188 -43.58 -16.31 30.17
CA ASP A 188 -43.21 -17.71 30.39
C ASP A 188 -43.65 -18.64 29.25
N LEU A 189 -42.70 -19.01 28.39
CA LEU A 189 -42.90 -20.01 27.31
C LEU A 189 -42.26 -21.37 27.62
N SER A 190 -41.86 -21.61 28.87
CA SER A 190 -41.15 -22.83 29.28
C SER A 190 -41.96 -24.12 29.17
N SER A 191 -43.26 -24.03 28.90
CA SER A 191 -44.15 -25.18 28.75
C SER A 191 -44.67 -25.41 27.34
N LEU A 192 -44.33 -24.55 26.38
CA LEU A 192 -44.84 -24.67 25.01
C LEU A 192 -44.20 -25.90 24.34
N GLN A 193 -45.01 -26.93 24.09
CA GLN A 193 -44.54 -28.21 23.53
C GLN A 193 -44.65 -28.26 22.00
N ASN A 194 -45.68 -27.63 21.44
CA ASN A 194 -45.92 -27.48 20.01
C ASN A 194 -46.62 -26.13 19.78
N GLY A 195 -46.15 -25.33 18.83
CA GLY A 195 -46.94 -24.19 18.40
C GLY A 195 -46.33 -23.27 17.35
N SER A 196 -47.19 -22.76 16.48
CA SER A 196 -46.90 -21.72 15.49
C SER A 196 -47.79 -20.51 15.77
N LEU A 197 -47.20 -19.39 16.19
CA LEU A 197 -47.89 -18.11 16.40
C LEU A 197 -48.03 -17.36 15.07
N MET A 198 -48.84 -17.83 14.13
CA MET A 198 -48.96 -17.16 12.83
C MET A 198 -49.49 -15.72 12.99
N PHE A 199 -48.73 -14.73 12.54
CA PHE A 199 -49.14 -13.32 12.44
C PHE A 199 -49.30 -12.96 10.97
N ALA A 200 -50.53 -13.03 10.45
CA ALA A 200 -50.77 -12.65 9.06
C ALA A 200 -51.25 -11.19 8.97
N SER A 201 -50.42 -10.34 8.34
CA SER A 201 -50.68 -8.99 7.80
C SER A 201 -50.59 -7.70 8.66
N SER A 202 -49.98 -6.67 8.03
CA SER A 202 -50.01 -5.19 8.16
C SER A 202 -49.88 -4.45 9.51
N GLY A 203 -50.07 -5.08 10.67
CA GLY A 203 -49.66 -4.52 11.96
C GLY A 203 -48.28 -5.03 12.31
N SER A 204 -47.32 -4.15 12.59
CA SER A 204 -45.98 -4.54 13.05
C SER A 204 -45.92 -4.47 14.57
N PRO A 205 -46.25 -5.52 15.35
CA PRO A 205 -46.12 -5.47 16.80
C PRO A 205 -44.64 -5.58 17.23
N HIS A 206 -44.33 -5.05 18.41
CA HIS A 206 -43.14 -5.40 19.19
C HIS A 206 -43.43 -6.68 19.99
N ILE A 207 -42.56 -7.68 19.93
CA ILE A 207 -42.76 -8.98 20.57
C ILE A 207 -41.61 -9.23 21.56
N VAL A 208 -41.94 -9.55 22.81
CA VAL A 208 -40.98 -9.89 23.86
C VAL A 208 -41.27 -11.29 24.37
N LEU A 209 -40.30 -12.21 24.27
CA LEU A 209 -40.40 -13.60 24.70
C LEU A 209 -39.45 -13.85 25.88
N LYS A 210 -39.95 -14.33 27.02
CA LYS A 210 -39.16 -14.64 28.22
C LYS A 210 -39.29 -16.10 28.64
N LYS A 211 -38.27 -16.62 29.33
CA LYS A 211 -38.19 -18.00 29.86
C LYS A 211 -38.46 -19.07 28.79
N THR A 212 -37.77 -19.02 27.66
CA THR A 212 -38.00 -19.89 26.50
C THR A 212 -37.21 -21.22 26.55
N HIS A 213 -36.61 -21.57 27.69
CA HIS A 213 -35.61 -22.66 27.83
C HIS A 213 -36.05 -24.07 27.39
N ASN A 214 -37.35 -24.35 27.27
CA ASN A 214 -37.90 -25.66 26.88
C ASN A 214 -38.67 -25.65 25.55
N LEU A 215 -38.59 -24.58 24.75
CA LEU A 215 -39.26 -24.53 23.45
C LEU A 215 -38.84 -25.73 22.59
N LYS A 216 -39.82 -26.58 22.25
CA LYS A 216 -39.69 -27.70 21.31
C LYS A 216 -40.63 -27.44 20.14
N ASN A 217 -40.19 -27.73 18.91
CA ASN A 217 -41.02 -27.62 17.69
C ASN A 217 -41.63 -26.22 17.42
N ALA A 218 -40.90 -25.14 17.72
CA ALA A 218 -41.33 -23.77 17.42
C ALA A 218 -40.97 -23.30 15.98
N ASN A 219 -40.79 -24.26 15.06
CA ASN A 219 -40.47 -23.96 13.67
C ASN A 219 -41.61 -23.13 13.08
N TYR A 220 -41.27 -22.01 12.43
CA TYR A 220 -42.25 -21.11 11.82
C TYR A 220 -43.17 -20.39 12.81
N MET A 221 -42.63 -19.97 13.96
CA MET A 221 -43.41 -19.17 14.91
C MET A 221 -44.00 -17.92 14.26
N PHE A 222 -43.32 -17.27 13.31
CA PHE A 222 -43.83 -16.09 12.61
C PHE A 222 -44.02 -16.44 11.13
N GLN A 223 -45.25 -16.63 10.63
CA GLN A 223 -45.50 -16.82 9.20
C GLN A 223 -46.33 -15.64 8.65
N GLU A 224 -45.88 -15.06 7.53
CA GLU A 224 -46.65 -14.12 6.68
C GLU A 224 -46.99 -12.72 7.28
N GLY A 225 -46.05 -12.06 7.97
CA GLY A 225 -46.26 -10.71 8.52
C GLY A 225 -44.98 -9.86 8.70
N GLU A 226 -45.17 -8.54 8.88
CA GLU A 226 -44.10 -7.60 9.28
C GLU A 226 -44.04 -7.54 10.81
N VAL A 227 -42.85 -7.63 11.42
CA VAL A 227 -42.66 -7.51 12.88
C VAL A 227 -41.74 -6.33 13.15
N GLU A 228 -42.12 -5.44 14.08
CA GLU A 228 -41.35 -4.22 14.36
C GLU A 228 -40.07 -4.52 15.14
N ASN A 229 -40.19 -5.33 16.20
CA ASN A 229 -39.07 -5.74 17.03
C ASN A 229 -39.34 -7.10 17.68
N ILE A 230 -38.30 -7.92 17.86
CA ILE A 230 -38.35 -9.18 18.62
C ILE A 230 -37.23 -9.16 19.67
N GLU A 231 -37.61 -9.35 20.93
CA GLU A 231 -36.72 -9.54 22.08
C GLU A 231 -36.91 -10.95 22.64
N ILE A 232 -35.81 -11.68 22.87
CA ILE A 232 -35.84 -13.01 23.50
C ILE A 232 -34.91 -13.01 24.71
N GLU A 233 -35.47 -13.27 25.90
CA GLU A 233 -34.76 -13.34 27.18
C GLU A 233 -34.68 -14.79 27.69
N ASN A 234 -33.50 -15.22 28.18
CA ASN A 234 -33.30 -16.51 28.85
C ASN A 234 -33.63 -17.75 27.98
N THR A 235 -33.11 -17.80 26.75
CA THR A 235 -33.25 -18.96 25.85
C THR A 235 -32.07 -19.93 25.97
N GLU A 236 -32.33 -21.23 26.06
CA GLU A 236 -31.27 -22.27 26.09
C GLU A 236 -31.08 -22.98 24.72
N ASN A 237 -32.02 -22.83 23.79
CA ASN A 237 -31.99 -23.52 22.50
C ASN A 237 -31.91 -22.52 21.32
N ILE A 238 -30.68 -22.27 20.88
CA ILE A 238 -30.34 -21.26 19.88
C ILE A 238 -30.91 -21.58 18.50
N GLU A 239 -30.93 -22.87 18.12
CA GLU A 239 -31.32 -23.32 16.78
C GLU A 239 -32.79 -22.99 16.55
N TYR A 240 -33.65 -23.24 17.54
CA TYR A 240 -35.06 -22.88 17.45
C TYR A 240 -35.29 -21.38 17.53
N ALA A 241 -34.56 -20.66 18.38
CA ALA A 241 -34.66 -19.20 18.43
C ALA A 241 -34.33 -18.57 17.06
N ILE A 242 -33.27 -19.04 16.39
CA ILE A 242 -32.92 -18.65 15.03
C ILE A 242 -34.02 -19.00 14.04
N GLN A 243 -34.54 -20.24 14.03
CA GLN A 243 -35.63 -20.63 13.13
C GLN A 243 -36.88 -19.77 13.30
N MET A 244 -37.14 -19.28 14.51
CA MET A 244 -38.19 -18.29 14.76
C MET A 244 -37.88 -16.98 14.04
N PHE A 245 -36.68 -16.42 14.18
CA PHE A 245 -36.26 -15.22 13.43
C PHE A 245 -36.32 -15.40 11.91
N LEU A 246 -35.86 -16.55 11.38
CA LEU A 246 -35.86 -16.86 9.95
C LEU A 246 -37.27 -16.87 9.34
N SER A 247 -38.29 -17.16 10.14
CA SER A 247 -39.67 -17.19 9.67
C SER A 247 -40.29 -15.78 9.50
N ALA A 248 -39.76 -14.75 10.18
CA ALA A 248 -40.27 -13.39 10.10
C ALA A 248 -39.94 -12.74 8.75
N SER A 249 -40.96 -12.51 7.91
CA SER A 249 -40.77 -12.07 6.52
C SER A 249 -40.24 -10.63 6.34
N LYS A 250 -40.40 -9.76 7.34
CA LYS A 250 -39.87 -8.37 7.39
C LYS A 250 -39.64 -7.94 8.84
N LEU A 251 -38.41 -8.08 9.34
CA LEU A 251 -38.00 -7.65 10.68
C LEU A 251 -37.37 -6.24 10.61
N LYS A 252 -37.88 -5.27 11.38
CA LYS A 252 -37.33 -3.89 11.41
C LYS A 252 -36.21 -3.68 12.43
N THR A 253 -36.26 -4.34 13.58
CA THR A 253 -35.22 -4.32 14.63
C THR A 253 -35.15 -5.68 15.36
N GLY A 254 -33.99 -6.03 15.93
CA GLY A 254 -33.83 -7.26 16.73
C GLY A 254 -32.67 -7.13 17.72
N ASN A 255 -32.89 -7.53 18.97
CA ASN A 255 -31.91 -7.42 20.06
C ASN A 255 -31.70 -8.80 20.72
N PHE A 256 -30.48 -9.33 20.67
CA PHE A 256 -30.11 -10.65 21.22
C PHE A 256 -29.34 -10.53 22.56
N SER A 257 -29.60 -9.45 23.30
CA SER A 257 -28.77 -9.02 24.44
C SER A 257 -28.73 -9.97 25.64
N ASP A 258 -29.76 -10.80 25.84
CA ASP A 258 -29.91 -11.67 27.02
C ASP A 258 -29.92 -13.16 26.69
N TRP A 259 -29.25 -13.53 25.59
CA TRP A 259 -29.05 -14.93 25.25
C TRP A 259 -27.98 -15.52 26.17
N LEU A 260 -28.42 -16.25 27.19
CA LEU A 260 -27.57 -17.17 27.92
C LEU A 260 -27.22 -18.31 26.96
N LEU A 261 -25.99 -18.33 26.45
CA LEU A 261 -25.52 -19.32 25.47
C LEU A 261 -24.76 -20.54 26.03
N PRO A 262 -24.89 -20.99 27.31
CA PRO A 262 -23.91 -21.87 27.95
C PRO A 262 -23.69 -23.25 27.30
N LYS A 263 -24.44 -23.64 26.26
CA LYS A 263 -24.32 -24.92 25.54
C LYS A 263 -23.88 -24.80 24.08
N LEU A 264 -23.62 -23.59 23.56
CA LEU A 264 -23.18 -23.40 22.17
C LEU A 264 -21.67 -23.63 22.03
N VAL A 265 -21.23 -24.90 22.08
CA VAL A 265 -19.80 -25.25 21.96
C VAL A 265 -19.35 -25.33 20.49
N ASP A 266 -20.24 -25.79 19.60
CA ASP A 266 -20.05 -25.89 18.14
C ASP A 266 -21.28 -25.34 17.41
N ALA A 267 -21.09 -24.30 16.59
CA ALA A 267 -22.13 -23.71 15.75
C ALA A 267 -21.75 -23.95 14.29
N THR A 268 -22.20 -25.06 13.72
CA THR A 268 -21.72 -25.46 12.38
C THR A 268 -22.46 -24.74 11.24
N SER A 269 -23.56 -24.00 11.49
CA SER A 269 -24.28 -23.14 10.53
C SER A 269 -25.46 -22.41 11.18
N MET A 270 -25.24 -21.24 11.79
CA MET A 270 -26.32 -20.52 12.47
C MET A 270 -27.25 -19.74 11.52
N PHE A 271 -26.78 -19.17 10.40
CA PHE A 271 -27.63 -18.35 9.51
C PHE A 271 -27.45 -18.75 8.04
N ARG A 272 -28.00 -19.91 7.63
CA ARG A 272 -28.09 -20.27 6.20
C ARG A 272 -29.31 -19.59 5.56
N ALA A 273 -29.05 -18.74 4.57
CA ALA A 273 -30.01 -18.18 3.61
C ALA A 273 -31.13 -17.33 4.23
N THR A 274 -30.79 -16.11 4.66
CA THR A 274 -31.79 -15.07 5.02
C THR A 274 -31.89 -14.02 3.92
N PRO A 275 -32.93 -14.01 3.07
CA PRO A 275 -33.13 -12.87 2.19
C PRO A 275 -33.53 -11.65 3.05
N ALA A 276 -32.62 -10.68 3.14
CA ALA A 276 -32.84 -9.30 3.62
C ALA A 276 -32.92 -9.05 5.14
N LEU A 277 -31.95 -9.55 5.93
CA LEU A 277 -31.70 -8.97 7.26
C LEU A 277 -30.98 -7.61 7.13
N GLU A 278 -31.69 -6.48 7.23
CA GLU A 278 -31.11 -5.12 7.12
C GLU A 278 -30.70 -4.51 8.48
N VAL A 279 -30.82 -5.28 9.57
CA VAL A 279 -30.74 -4.80 10.95
C VAL A 279 -29.48 -5.32 11.65
N PRO A 280 -28.75 -4.49 12.42
CA PRO A 280 -27.64 -4.93 13.25
C PRO A 280 -27.95 -6.16 14.13
N VAL A 281 -27.00 -7.09 14.21
CA VAL A 281 -27.07 -8.31 15.03
C VAL A 281 -26.06 -8.20 16.17
N HIS A 282 -26.53 -8.13 17.41
CA HIS A 282 -25.69 -7.97 18.60
C HIS A 282 -25.70 -9.23 19.47
N PHE A 283 -24.58 -9.94 19.57
CA PHE A 283 -24.37 -11.03 20.53
C PHE A 283 -23.58 -10.50 21.74
N ASN A 284 -24.22 -10.36 22.90
CA ASN A 284 -23.59 -9.79 24.09
C ASN A 284 -22.73 -10.78 24.90
N ASP A 285 -22.98 -12.09 24.77
CA ASP A 285 -22.26 -13.12 25.52
C ASP A 285 -22.03 -14.41 24.72
N LEU A 286 -20.88 -14.49 24.04
CA LEU A 286 -20.42 -15.70 23.32
C LEU A 286 -19.39 -16.50 24.12
N SER A 287 -19.41 -16.39 25.45
CA SER A 287 -18.41 -16.98 26.34
C SER A 287 -18.29 -18.50 26.21
N SER A 288 -19.33 -19.22 25.82
CA SER A 288 -19.32 -20.68 25.65
C SER A 288 -18.76 -21.16 24.31
N LEU A 289 -18.67 -20.28 23.30
CA LEU A 289 -18.38 -20.65 21.93
C LEU A 289 -16.90 -21.00 21.76
N GLN A 290 -16.61 -22.24 21.40
CA GLN A 290 -15.24 -22.72 21.14
C GLN A 290 -14.96 -22.87 19.64
N ASN A 291 -15.90 -23.47 18.91
CA ASN A 291 -15.83 -23.67 17.47
C ASN A 291 -17.01 -22.96 16.80
N GLY A 292 -16.76 -21.82 16.16
CA GLY A 292 -17.80 -20.99 15.58
C GLY A 292 -17.67 -20.86 14.08
N THR A 293 -18.43 -21.66 13.33
CA THR A 293 -18.75 -21.37 11.94
C THR A 293 -20.07 -20.61 11.93
N LEU A 294 -20.04 -19.34 12.34
CA LEU A 294 -21.21 -18.47 12.40
C LEU A 294 -21.67 -18.03 10.99
N MET A 295 -21.82 -18.94 10.03
CA MET A 295 -22.16 -18.58 8.64
C MET A 295 -23.38 -17.66 8.56
N PHE A 296 -23.15 -16.41 8.10
CA PHE A 296 -24.16 -15.47 7.64
C PHE A 296 -24.19 -15.48 6.11
N THR A 297 -24.89 -16.44 5.50
CA THR A 297 -24.98 -16.49 4.02
C THR A 297 -26.15 -15.66 3.52
N ASP A 298 -25.89 -14.79 2.55
CA ASP A 298 -26.90 -14.01 1.81
C ASP A 298 -27.73 -13.01 2.65
N SER A 299 -27.29 -12.67 3.87
CA SER A 299 -27.96 -11.66 4.69
C SER A 299 -27.96 -10.27 4.03
N GLY A 300 -28.88 -9.40 4.44
CA GLY A 300 -28.91 -7.99 4.04
C GLY A 300 -27.68 -7.23 4.54
N SER A 301 -27.75 -5.92 4.76
CA SER A 301 -26.59 -5.10 5.18
C SER A 301 -26.44 -4.86 6.69
N PRO A 302 -26.38 -5.88 7.59
CA PRO A 302 -26.36 -5.61 9.03
C PRO A 302 -24.95 -5.32 9.55
N ASP A 303 -24.89 -4.53 10.61
CA ASP A 303 -23.73 -4.48 11.50
C ASP A 303 -23.72 -5.74 12.38
N ILE A 304 -22.57 -6.34 12.64
CA ILE A 304 -22.45 -7.51 13.50
C ILE A 304 -21.54 -7.17 14.69
N ILE A 305 -22.09 -7.25 15.90
CA ILE A 305 -21.37 -6.97 17.13
C ILE A 305 -21.31 -8.24 17.96
N LEU A 306 -20.10 -8.74 18.24
CA LEU A 306 -19.84 -9.94 19.04
C LEU A 306 -19.07 -9.55 20.31
N LYS A 307 -19.64 -9.83 21.48
CA LYS A 307 -19.02 -9.54 22.78
C LYS A 307 -18.78 -10.80 23.59
N LYS A 308 -17.79 -10.72 24.50
CA LYS A 308 -17.36 -11.81 25.39
C LYS A 308 -17.00 -13.10 24.64
N THR A 309 -16.30 -12.98 23.51
CA THR A 309 -15.85 -14.10 22.66
C THR A 309 -14.60 -14.82 23.20
N HIS A 310 -14.36 -14.78 24.51
CA HIS A 310 -13.07 -15.17 25.10
C HIS A 310 -12.65 -16.62 24.84
N ASN A 311 -13.59 -17.53 24.57
CA ASN A 311 -13.30 -18.96 24.32
C ASN A 311 -13.29 -19.33 22.83
N LEU A 312 -13.55 -18.37 21.94
CA LEU A 312 -13.59 -18.61 20.50
C LEU A 312 -12.20 -19.02 20.00
N LYS A 313 -12.05 -20.30 19.66
CA LYS A 313 -10.79 -20.91 19.21
C LYS A 313 -10.70 -20.97 17.70
N ASN A 314 -11.79 -21.40 17.06
CA ASN A 314 -11.91 -21.55 15.61
C ASN A 314 -13.05 -20.67 15.10
N ALA A 315 -12.72 -19.72 14.24
CA ALA A 315 -13.67 -18.79 13.63
C ALA A 315 -13.64 -18.91 12.10
N ASP A 316 -13.53 -20.15 11.63
CA ASP A 316 -13.47 -20.41 10.21
C ASP A 316 -14.82 -20.11 9.56
N TYR A 317 -14.80 -19.49 8.38
CA TYR A 317 -16.01 -19.30 7.57
C TYR A 317 -17.14 -18.52 8.27
N MET A 318 -16.76 -17.64 9.19
CA MET A 318 -17.69 -16.91 10.05
C MET A 318 -18.64 -15.99 9.24
N PHE A 319 -18.16 -15.32 8.21
CA PHE A 319 -18.94 -14.37 7.40
C PHE A 319 -18.71 -14.70 5.93
N GLN A 320 -19.51 -15.61 5.37
CA GLN A 320 -19.44 -16.03 3.98
C GLN A 320 -20.54 -15.41 3.12
N ASN A 321 -20.25 -14.97 1.89
CA ASN A 321 -21.27 -14.62 0.87
C ASN A 321 -22.32 -13.61 1.36
N GLY A 322 -21.88 -12.57 2.08
CA GLY A 322 -22.78 -11.63 2.76
C GLY A 322 -22.44 -10.17 2.51
N LYS A 323 -23.42 -9.29 2.71
CA LYS A 323 -23.24 -7.84 2.78
C LYS A 323 -23.05 -7.42 4.25
N VAL A 324 -21.96 -7.75 4.92
CA VAL A 324 -21.74 -7.21 6.28
C VAL A 324 -21.20 -5.79 6.17
N GLU A 325 -21.77 -4.78 6.83
CA GLU A 325 -21.26 -3.39 6.75
C GLU A 325 -20.21 -3.08 7.82
N LYS A 326 -20.40 -3.60 9.03
CA LYS A 326 -19.49 -3.38 10.16
C LYS A 326 -19.34 -4.65 10.99
N VAL A 327 -18.13 -4.94 11.46
CA VAL A 327 -17.90 -5.99 12.46
C VAL A 327 -17.14 -5.45 13.67
N GLU A 328 -17.71 -5.65 14.85
CA GLU A 328 -17.05 -5.38 16.12
C GLU A 328 -16.92 -6.67 16.92
N ILE A 329 -15.70 -7.02 17.32
CA ILE A 329 -15.46 -8.14 18.24
C ILE A 329 -14.76 -7.61 19.49
N GLU A 330 -15.34 -7.92 20.65
CA GLU A 330 -14.86 -7.50 21.97
C GLU A 330 -14.52 -8.70 22.86
N ASN A 331 -13.39 -8.61 23.58
CA ASN A 331 -12.95 -9.60 24.57
C ASN A 331 -12.70 -11.01 24.00
N THR A 332 -12.17 -11.11 22.78
CA THR A 332 -11.58 -12.36 22.26
C THR A 332 -10.26 -12.62 22.99
N GLU A 333 -9.98 -13.86 23.43
CA GLU A 333 -8.70 -14.21 24.10
C GLU A 333 -8.03 -15.47 23.54
N ASN A 334 -8.79 -16.35 22.87
CA ASN A 334 -8.34 -17.69 22.49
C ASN A 334 -8.37 -17.98 20.98
N LEU A 335 -8.48 -16.95 20.12
CA LEU A 335 -8.59 -17.14 18.67
C LEU A 335 -7.29 -17.73 18.11
N GLU A 336 -7.33 -18.99 17.68
CA GLU A 336 -6.21 -19.72 17.10
C GLU A 336 -6.33 -19.87 15.58
N HIS A 337 -7.56 -20.01 15.05
CA HIS A 337 -7.82 -20.20 13.62
C HIS A 337 -8.87 -19.21 13.10
N GLY A 338 -8.51 -18.40 12.11
CA GLY A 338 -9.39 -17.45 11.42
C GLY A 338 -9.52 -17.72 9.93
N ARG A 339 -9.67 -18.99 9.52
CA ARG A 339 -9.63 -19.34 8.09
C ARG A 339 -10.89 -18.86 7.39
N GLN A 340 -10.74 -18.04 6.35
CA GLN A 340 -11.88 -17.56 5.56
C GLN A 340 -12.97 -16.89 6.40
N MET A 341 -12.56 -16.21 7.48
CA MET A 341 -13.48 -15.56 8.42
C MET A 341 -14.42 -14.56 7.72
N PHE A 342 -13.95 -13.79 6.73
CA PHE A 342 -14.71 -12.78 5.98
C PHE A 342 -14.76 -13.07 4.47
N TYR A 343 -14.81 -14.35 4.10
CA TYR A 343 -14.75 -14.79 2.72
C TYR A 343 -15.91 -14.29 1.86
N LEU A 344 -15.61 -13.66 0.71
CA LEU A 344 -16.62 -13.09 -0.20
C LEU A 344 -17.52 -12.02 0.45
N ALA A 345 -17.04 -11.33 1.49
CA ALA A 345 -17.77 -10.22 2.10
C ALA A 345 -17.81 -9.01 1.16
N THR A 346 -19.00 -8.64 0.67
CA THR A 346 -19.14 -7.66 -0.42
C THR A 346 -19.24 -6.19 0.03
N LYS A 347 -19.37 -5.94 1.33
CA LYS A 347 -19.69 -4.60 1.88
C LYS A 347 -18.99 -4.24 3.20
N LEU A 348 -17.98 -4.99 3.65
CA LEU A 348 -17.37 -4.81 4.97
C LEU A 348 -16.59 -3.49 5.07
N LYS A 349 -17.27 -2.38 5.39
CA LYS A 349 -16.71 -1.02 5.40
C LYS A 349 -15.73 -0.81 6.55
N THR A 350 -16.10 -1.22 7.76
CA THR A 350 -15.34 -0.91 8.98
C THR A 350 -15.24 -2.10 9.92
N GLY A 351 -14.11 -2.22 10.63
CA GLY A 351 -13.91 -3.21 11.68
C GLY A 351 -12.92 -2.74 12.74
N ASN A 352 -13.11 -3.13 13.99
CA ASN A 352 -12.27 -2.75 15.13
C ASN A 352 -11.07 -3.71 15.34
N PHE A 353 -10.36 -4.09 14.27
CA PHE A 353 -9.35 -5.16 14.33
C PHE A 353 -8.21 -4.91 15.34
N GLN A 354 -7.88 -3.64 15.61
CA GLN A 354 -6.87 -3.25 16.60
C GLN A 354 -7.21 -3.68 18.04
N SER A 355 -8.50 -3.79 18.39
CA SER A 355 -8.93 -4.19 19.74
C SER A 355 -8.97 -5.71 19.91
N TRP A 356 -8.69 -6.48 18.85
CA TRP A 356 -8.71 -7.92 18.92
C TRP A 356 -7.43 -8.43 19.56
N ASN A 357 -7.55 -9.34 20.53
CA ASN A 357 -6.40 -10.10 21.00
C ASN A 357 -6.09 -11.23 20.02
N THR A 358 -5.21 -10.95 19.06
CA THR A 358 -4.74 -11.92 18.07
C THR A 358 -3.42 -12.61 18.46
N SER A 359 -2.96 -12.45 19.71
CA SER A 359 -1.68 -12.99 20.17
C SER A 359 -1.58 -14.52 20.06
N LYS A 360 -2.72 -15.22 20.04
CA LYS A 360 -2.80 -16.68 19.86
C LYS A 360 -3.17 -17.12 18.44
N LEU A 361 -3.38 -16.20 17.50
CA LEU A 361 -3.79 -16.52 16.13
C LEU A 361 -2.64 -17.26 15.43
N ILE A 362 -2.80 -18.55 15.15
CA ILE A 362 -1.81 -19.40 14.50
C ILE A 362 -1.95 -19.31 12.97
N THR A 363 -3.17 -19.24 12.48
CA THR A 363 -3.48 -19.20 11.04
C THR A 363 -4.59 -18.23 10.68
N ALA A 364 -4.34 -17.44 9.64
CA ALA A 364 -5.25 -16.45 9.04
C ALA A 364 -5.55 -16.77 7.56
N VAL A 365 -5.50 -18.06 7.18
CA VAL A 365 -5.64 -18.49 5.78
C VAL A 365 -6.94 -17.95 5.17
N GLY A 366 -6.82 -17.07 4.18
CA GLY A 366 -7.98 -16.52 3.49
C GLY A 366 -8.89 -15.61 4.33
N MET A 367 -8.43 -15.11 5.49
CA MET A 367 -9.27 -14.40 6.48
C MET A 367 -10.18 -13.32 5.87
N PHE A 368 -9.69 -12.54 4.90
CA PHE A 368 -10.39 -11.48 4.15
C PHE A 368 -10.41 -11.74 2.64
N ARG A 369 -10.36 -13.01 2.22
CA ARG A 369 -10.30 -13.35 0.81
C ARG A 369 -11.57 -12.91 0.07
N GLN A 370 -11.40 -12.20 -1.04
CA GLN A 370 -12.46 -11.64 -1.88
C GLN A 370 -13.40 -10.65 -1.15
N THR A 371 -12.91 -10.02 -0.09
CA THR A 371 -13.64 -8.94 0.60
C THR A 371 -13.58 -7.66 -0.24
N ILE A 372 -14.70 -7.17 -0.78
CA ILE A 372 -14.68 -6.17 -1.88
C ILE A 372 -14.29 -4.74 -1.42
N ALA A 373 -14.65 -4.31 -0.20
CA ALA A 373 -14.48 -2.91 0.19
C ALA A 373 -14.32 -2.70 1.71
N LEU A 374 -13.10 -2.85 2.22
CA LEU A 374 -12.69 -2.25 3.50
C LEU A 374 -12.39 -0.76 3.26
N GLU A 375 -13.14 0.14 3.90
CA GLU A 375 -12.94 1.59 3.80
C GLU A 375 -11.84 2.08 4.77
N THR A 376 -11.60 1.32 5.85
CA THR A 376 -10.59 1.65 6.86
C THR A 376 -9.33 0.79 6.75
N PRO A 377 -8.16 1.32 7.13
CA PRO A 377 -6.95 0.53 7.36
C PRO A 377 -7.20 -0.69 8.27
N VAL A 378 -6.53 -1.80 7.99
CA VAL A 378 -6.53 -2.98 8.86
C VAL A 378 -5.23 -3.03 9.65
N GLU A 379 -5.32 -3.05 10.97
CA GLU A 379 -4.15 -3.16 11.85
C GLU A 379 -4.35 -4.24 12.90
N PHE A 380 -3.35 -5.12 13.04
CA PHE A 380 -3.26 -6.12 14.09
C PHE A 380 -2.04 -5.84 14.98
N ASN A 381 -2.29 -5.59 16.26
CA ASN A 381 -1.27 -5.17 17.24
C ASN A 381 -0.39 -6.31 17.78
N ASP A 382 -0.85 -7.55 17.69
CA ASP A 382 -0.11 -8.71 18.19
C ASP A 382 -0.41 -9.96 17.38
N LEU A 383 0.50 -10.33 16.48
CA LEU A 383 0.46 -11.58 15.72
C LEU A 383 1.59 -12.53 16.13
N SER A 384 1.96 -12.51 17.41
CA SER A 384 3.12 -13.25 17.91
C SER A 384 3.03 -14.77 17.73
N ALA A 385 1.84 -15.36 17.61
CA ALA A 385 1.65 -16.77 17.29
C ALA A 385 1.46 -17.08 15.80
N LEU A 386 1.30 -16.05 14.93
CA LEU A 386 0.91 -16.24 13.54
C LEU A 386 2.01 -16.94 12.76
N GLN A 387 1.69 -18.08 12.15
CA GLN A 387 2.59 -18.87 11.32
C GLN A 387 2.18 -18.88 9.85
N ASN A 388 0.87 -18.87 9.57
CA ASN A 388 0.34 -18.98 8.21
C ASN A 388 -0.68 -17.87 7.89
N ALA A 389 -0.32 -17.01 6.94
CA ALA A 389 -1.15 -15.92 6.43
C ALA A 389 -1.53 -16.12 4.95
N GLU A 390 -1.55 -17.37 4.47
CA GLU A 390 -1.81 -17.68 3.07
C GLU A 390 -3.14 -17.08 2.59
N GLY A 391 -3.09 -16.24 1.56
CA GLY A 391 -4.27 -15.63 0.96
C GLY A 391 -5.08 -14.72 1.89
N MET A 392 -4.52 -14.28 3.03
CA MET A 392 -5.25 -13.53 4.07
C MET A 392 -6.08 -12.36 3.50
N PHE A 393 -5.59 -11.65 2.48
CA PHE A 393 -6.24 -10.52 1.82
C PHE A 393 -6.37 -10.73 0.29
N ARG A 394 -6.33 -11.97 -0.20
CA ARG A 394 -6.38 -12.26 -1.63
C ARG A 394 -7.65 -11.73 -2.28
N ALA A 395 -7.54 -10.99 -3.38
CA ALA A 395 -8.62 -10.38 -4.15
C ALA A 395 -9.51 -9.45 -3.29
N SER A 396 -8.93 -8.84 -2.26
CA SER A 396 -9.65 -7.93 -1.36
C SER A 396 -9.42 -6.45 -1.69
N GLY A 397 -10.39 -5.61 -1.37
CA GLY A 397 -10.26 -4.16 -1.38
C GLY A 397 -9.91 -3.65 0.01
N VAL A 398 -8.68 -3.16 0.22
CA VAL A 398 -8.21 -2.63 1.51
C VAL A 398 -7.23 -1.47 1.26
N PRO A 399 -7.34 -0.31 1.94
CA PRO A 399 -6.46 0.84 1.66
C PRO A 399 -5.04 0.64 2.19
N SER A 400 -4.88 0.10 3.39
CA SER A 400 -3.59 -0.22 3.98
C SER A 400 -3.70 -1.31 5.04
N VAL A 401 -2.59 -2.03 5.24
CA VAL A 401 -2.48 -3.12 6.23
C VAL A 401 -1.21 -2.96 7.06
N SER A 402 -1.33 -3.06 8.38
CA SER A 402 -0.20 -3.11 9.32
C SER A 402 -0.28 -4.35 10.22
N LEU A 403 0.74 -5.19 10.16
CA LEU A 403 0.86 -6.45 10.91
C LEU A 403 2.03 -6.36 11.90
N LYS A 404 1.72 -6.27 13.21
CA LYS A 404 2.71 -6.14 14.28
C LYS A 404 3.03 -7.47 14.96
N LYS A 405 4.24 -7.58 15.54
CA LYS A 405 4.77 -8.77 16.22
C LYS A 405 4.67 -10.06 15.40
N THR A 406 5.07 -10.03 14.14
CA THR A 406 4.99 -11.17 13.20
C THR A 406 6.20 -12.11 13.23
N GLN A 407 6.94 -12.20 14.36
CA GLN A 407 8.22 -12.94 14.43
C GLN A 407 8.13 -14.44 14.09
N ASN A 408 6.94 -15.04 14.13
CA ASN A 408 6.73 -16.45 13.83
C ASN A 408 6.10 -16.70 12.46
N LEU A 409 5.86 -15.65 11.66
CA LEU A 409 5.21 -15.75 10.36
C LEU A 409 6.12 -16.50 9.38
N GLN A 410 5.65 -17.63 8.86
CA GLN A 410 6.40 -18.50 7.95
C GLN A 410 5.86 -18.47 6.52
N ASN A 411 4.53 -18.49 6.35
CA ASN A 411 3.89 -18.60 5.05
C ASN A 411 3.11 -17.32 4.69
N MET A 412 3.58 -16.61 3.66
CA MET A 412 2.93 -15.43 3.09
C MET A 412 2.36 -15.68 1.68
N THR A 413 2.16 -16.94 1.30
CA THR A 413 1.72 -17.29 -0.05
C THR A 413 0.42 -16.56 -0.41
N ASN A 414 0.40 -15.83 -1.52
CA ASN A 414 -0.77 -15.10 -2.03
C ASN A 414 -1.43 -14.11 -1.04
N ILE A 415 -0.76 -13.69 0.04
CA ILE A 415 -1.37 -12.91 1.14
C ILE A 415 -2.14 -11.67 0.64
N PHE A 416 -1.65 -10.93 -0.36
CA PHE A 416 -2.29 -9.76 -0.98
C PHE A 416 -2.53 -9.93 -2.49
N ALA A 417 -2.49 -11.15 -3.03
CA ALA A 417 -2.66 -11.38 -4.46
C ALA A 417 -3.99 -10.82 -4.98
N GLU A 418 -4.01 -10.12 -6.11
CA GLU A 418 -5.18 -9.51 -6.77
C GLU A 418 -5.93 -8.47 -5.90
N SER A 419 -5.33 -8.03 -4.79
CA SER A 419 -5.92 -7.02 -3.90
C SER A 419 -5.71 -5.59 -4.42
N THR A 420 -6.50 -4.63 -3.90
CA THR A 420 -6.29 -3.20 -4.17
C THR A 420 -5.43 -2.52 -3.11
N VAL A 421 -4.66 -3.29 -2.31
CA VAL A 421 -3.87 -2.78 -1.19
C VAL A 421 -2.96 -1.63 -1.61
N GLY A 422 -2.96 -0.56 -0.82
CA GLY A 422 -2.06 0.57 -0.94
C GLY A 422 -0.79 0.35 -0.13
N ASN A 423 -0.75 0.85 1.12
CA ASN A 423 0.41 0.72 1.99
C ASN A 423 0.42 -0.61 2.78
N VAL A 424 1.57 -1.28 2.84
CA VAL A 424 1.74 -2.54 3.58
C VAL A 424 2.91 -2.43 4.54
N GLU A 425 2.64 -2.71 5.82
CA GLU A 425 3.66 -2.79 6.86
C GLU A 425 3.59 -4.17 7.54
N ILE A 426 4.72 -4.89 7.56
CA ILE A 426 4.88 -6.14 8.29
C ILE A 426 6.14 -5.98 9.14
N GLU A 427 5.99 -5.96 10.46
CA GLU A 427 7.06 -5.55 11.38
C GLU A 427 8.27 -6.48 11.34
N LYS A 428 8.05 -7.79 11.21
CA LYS A 428 9.10 -8.81 11.20
C LYS A 428 8.84 -9.87 10.13
N THR A 429 9.84 -10.14 9.30
CA THR A 429 9.81 -11.18 8.27
C THR A 429 10.88 -12.25 8.45
N ASN A 430 11.64 -12.20 9.56
CA ASN A 430 12.82 -13.04 9.82
C ASN A 430 12.53 -14.55 9.87
N SER A 431 11.27 -14.98 9.97
CA SER A 431 10.87 -16.40 9.95
C SER A 431 10.14 -16.81 8.67
N VAL A 432 9.96 -15.90 7.71
CA VAL A 432 9.23 -16.17 6.48
C VAL A 432 10.05 -17.12 5.59
N THR A 433 9.44 -18.23 5.19
CA THR A 433 10.07 -19.26 4.33
C THR A 433 9.55 -19.24 2.91
N THR A 434 8.35 -18.71 2.68
CA THR A 434 7.75 -18.55 1.35
C THR A 434 7.00 -17.23 1.22
N MET A 435 7.25 -16.54 0.11
CA MET A 435 6.57 -15.31 -0.32
C MET A 435 5.89 -15.50 -1.68
N ARG A 436 5.64 -16.75 -2.10
CA ARG A 436 5.04 -17.07 -3.40
C ARG A 436 3.79 -16.22 -3.66
N GLN A 437 3.80 -15.44 -4.74
CA GLN A 437 2.68 -14.62 -5.21
C GLN A 437 2.13 -13.62 -4.17
N ALA A 438 2.88 -13.27 -3.12
CA ALA A 438 2.35 -12.47 -2.00
C ALA A 438 1.67 -11.16 -2.46
N PHE A 439 2.14 -10.54 -3.54
CA PHE A 439 1.59 -9.31 -4.14
C PHE A 439 1.23 -9.46 -5.63
N MET A 440 0.99 -10.68 -6.11
CA MET A 440 0.66 -10.91 -7.51
C MET A 440 -0.62 -10.16 -7.90
N GLY A 441 -0.55 -9.17 -8.79
CA GLY A 441 -1.68 -8.38 -9.26
C GLY A 441 -2.13 -7.28 -8.29
N ALA A 442 -1.35 -6.95 -7.26
CA ALA A 442 -1.64 -5.84 -6.34
C ALA A 442 -1.27 -4.48 -6.98
N GLU A 443 -2.07 -4.03 -7.95
CA GLU A 443 -1.71 -2.90 -8.83
C GLU A 443 -1.50 -1.55 -8.10
N ASN A 444 -2.13 -1.37 -6.94
CA ASN A 444 -2.08 -0.13 -6.15
C ASN A 444 -1.00 -0.09 -5.07
N MET A 445 -0.28 -1.18 -4.87
CA MET A 445 0.63 -1.34 -3.75
C MET A 445 1.80 -0.35 -3.82
N VAL A 446 2.04 0.32 -2.70
CA VAL A 446 3.16 1.25 -2.46
C VAL A 446 3.78 0.94 -1.09
N GLY A 447 5.09 1.11 -0.95
CA GLY A 447 5.78 0.85 0.32
C GLY A 447 7.27 0.63 0.13
N ASP A 448 8.00 0.70 1.25
CA ASP A 448 9.42 0.35 1.32
C ASP A 448 9.57 -1.06 1.92
N PHE A 449 10.07 -1.97 1.10
CA PHE A 449 10.30 -3.38 1.44
C PHE A 449 11.80 -3.68 1.66
N SER A 450 12.66 -2.66 1.64
CA SER A 450 14.12 -2.82 1.75
C SER A 450 14.57 -3.39 3.10
N ASN A 451 13.79 -3.19 4.16
CA ASN A 451 14.08 -3.64 5.52
C ASN A 451 13.58 -5.05 5.85
N TRP A 452 12.94 -5.74 4.90
CA TRP A 452 12.48 -7.12 5.12
C TRP A 452 13.68 -8.06 5.22
N ASP A 453 13.73 -8.83 6.31
CA ASP A 453 14.65 -9.94 6.43
C ASP A 453 14.15 -11.11 5.56
N THR A 454 14.91 -11.43 4.51
CA THR A 454 14.62 -12.51 3.57
C THR A 454 15.54 -13.71 3.72
N ALA A 455 16.38 -13.76 4.76
CA ALA A 455 17.43 -14.77 4.88
C ALA A 455 16.89 -16.22 4.91
N ASN A 456 15.67 -16.43 5.38
CA ASN A 456 15.02 -17.75 5.45
C ASN A 456 14.08 -18.04 4.27
N VAL A 457 13.90 -17.10 3.34
CA VAL A 457 12.96 -17.25 2.22
C VAL A 457 13.54 -18.20 1.17
N THR A 458 12.74 -19.19 0.76
CA THR A 458 13.12 -20.20 -0.24
C THR A 458 12.37 -20.08 -1.55
N ASP A 459 11.21 -19.41 -1.56
CA ASP A 459 10.35 -19.24 -2.75
C ASP A 459 9.78 -17.81 -2.85
N MET A 460 10.12 -17.13 -3.94
CA MET A 460 9.67 -15.79 -4.32
C MET A 460 8.94 -15.78 -5.68
N ASN A 461 8.45 -16.94 -6.13
CA ASN A 461 7.74 -17.08 -7.40
C ASN A 461 6.59 -16.08 -7.52
N ALA A 462 6.59 -15.29 -8.59
CA ALA A 462 5.57 -14.29 -8.92
C ALA A 462 5.25 -13.28 -7.80
N LEU A 463 6.16 -13.06 -6.85
CA LEU A 463 5.96 -12.21 -5.67
C LEU A 463 5.34 -10.85 -6.01
N PHE A 464 5.89 -10.13 -7.00
CA PHE A 464 5.40 -8.80 -7.43
C PHE A 464 4.79 -8.81 -8.83
N SER A 465 4.42 -9.98 -9.37
CA SER A 465 3.92 -10.10 -10.74
C SER A 465 2.64 -9.26 -10.91
N GLY A 466 2.66 -8.20 -11.73
CA GLY A 466 1.52 -7.30 -11.95
C GLY A 466 1.35 -6.20 -10.89
N ALA A 467 2.27 -6.06 -9.94
CA ALA A 467 2.28 -4.93 -8.99
C ALA A 467 2.80 -3.65 -9.67
N LYS A 468 1.96 -3.02 -10.50
CA LYS A 468 2.35 -1.93 -11.41
C LYS A 468 3.07 -0.76 -10.73
N LYS A 469 2.63 -0.35 -9.53
CA LYS A 469 3.18 0.78 -8.75
C LYS A 469 4.35 0.43 -7.83
N PHE A 470 4.83 -0.82 -7.84
CA PHE A 470 5.98 -1.23 -7.04
C PHE A 470 7.26 -0.47 -7.46
N THR A 471 7.97 0.14 -6.50
CA THR A 471 9.18 0.94 -6.75
C THR A 471 10.31 0.75 -5.73
N SER A 472 10.14 -0.15 -4.75
CA SER A 472 11.12 -0.32 -3.66
C SER A 472 12.46 -0.87 -4.14
N ASP A 473 13.56 -0.36 -3.59
CA ASP A 473 14.90 -0.92 -3.80
C ASP A 473 15.07 -2.20 -2.98
N LEU A 474 15.39 -3.31 -3.67
CA LEU A 474 15.58 -4.63 -3.07
C LEU A 474 17.05 -5.10 -3.10
N SER A 475 18.00 -4.19 -3.34
CA SER A 475 19.43 -4.54 -3.50
C SER A 475 20.04 -5.23 -2.28
N ASN A 476 19.47 -5.00 -1.09
CA ASN A 476 19.96 -5.51 0.19
C ASN A 476 19.34 -6.83 0.64
N TRP A 477 18.40 -7.39 -0.13
CA TRP A 477 17.78 -8.66 0.22
C TRP A 477 18.79 -9.81 0.19
N ASN A 478 18.71 -10.68 1.20
CA ASN A 478 19.48 -11.92 1.24
C ASN A 478 18.74 -13.00 0.45
N THR A 479 19.31 -13.43 -0.67
CA THR A 479 18.71 -14.42 -1.57
C THR A 479 19.38 -15.80 -1.53
N ALA A 480 20.36 -16.00 -0.62
CA ALA A 480 21.22 -17.20 -0.62
C ALA A 480 20.45 -18.52 -0.50
N ASN A 481 19.26 -18.51 0.13
CA ASN A 481 18.41 -19.69 0.30
C ASN A 481 17.28 -19.78 -0.75
N VAL A 482 17.14 -18.80 -1.65
CA VAL A 482 16.02 -18.74 -2.59
C VAL A 482 16.24 -19.71 -3.75
N THR A 483 15.29 -20.62 -3.94
CA THR A 483 15.31 -21.64 -5.00
C THR A 483 14.46 -21.27 -6.21
N ASN A 484 13.46 -20.41 -6.05
CA ASN A 484 12.53 -20.03 -7.13
C ASN A 484 12.20 -18.52 -7.10
N MET A 485 12.50 -17.83 -8.20
CA MET A 485 12.18 -16.42 -8.45
C MET A 485 11.41 -16.23 -9.76
N SER A 486 10.82 -17.31 -10.30
CA SER A 486 10.14 -17.26 -11.59
C SER A 486 8.98 -16.26 -11.58
N ASN A 487 8.89 -15.43 -12.62
CA ASN A 487 7.89 -14.38 -12.83
C ASN A 487 7.82 -13.30 -11.75
N MET A 488 8.81 -13.20 -10.85
CA MET A 488 8.78 -12.28 -9.70
C MET A 488 8.38 -10.86 -10.07
N PHE A 489 8.82 -10.37 -11.23
CA PHE A 489 8.62 -8.99 -11.70
C PHE A 489 7.84 -8.88 -13.02
N THR A 490 7.13 -9.94 -13.43
CA THR A 490 6.35 -9.91 -14.67
C THR A 490 5.30 -8.80 -14.61
N ASN A 491 5.21 -7.95 -15.64
CA ASN A 491 4.24 -6.84 -15.73
C ASN A 491 4.36 -5.76 -14.64
N VAL A 492 5.55 -5.56 -14.06
CA VAL A 492 5.84 -4.38 -13.23
C VAL A 492 6.35 -3.25 -14.13
N GLU A 493 5.88 -2.01 -13.89
CA GLU A 493 6.12 -0.88 -14.81
C GLU A 493 7.56 -0.33 -14.75
N LYS A 494 8.18 -0.28 -13.56
CA LYS A 494 9.51 0.32 -13.38
C LYS A 494 10.30 -0.40 -12.28
N ILE A 495 11.44 -1.00 -12.64
CA ILE A 495 12.35 -1.64 -11.69
C ILE A 495 13.79 -1.28 -12.07
N ASP A 496 14.51 -0.55 -11.24
CA ASP A 496 15.87 -0.13 -11.61
C ASP A 496 16.84 -0.08 -10.43
N PHE A 497 16.99 -1.22 -9.75
CA PHE A 497 17.96 -1.42 -8.68
C PHE A 497 19.02 -2.46 -9.04
N ASP A 498 20.17 -2.36 -8.39
CA ASP A 498 21.31 -3.25 -8.59
C ASP A 498 21.12 -4.60 -7.88
N ILE A 499 20.93 -5.66 -8.67
CA ILE A 499 20.77 -7.04 -8.19
C ILE A 499 22.06 -7.86 -8.29
N SER A 500 23.21 -7.26 -8.65
CA SER A 500 24.48 -7.98 -8.79
C SER A 500 24.97 -8.62 -7.48
N LYS A 501 24.49 -8.12 -6.34
CA LYS A 501 24.84 -8.61 -5.00
C LYS A 501 24.00 -9.80 -4.54
N TRP A 502 22.93 -10.14 -5.24
CA TRP A 502 22.09 -11.27 -4.88
C TRP A 502 22.88 -12.57 -5.00
N ASP A 503 22.87 -13.38 -3.94
CA ASP A 503 23.41 -14.72 -4.02
C ASP A 503 22.38 -15.67 -4.66
N ILE A 504 22.74 -16.21 -5.82
CA ILE A 504 21.91 -17.08 -6.65
C ILE A 504 22.36 -18.55 -6.58
N SER A 505 23.24 -18.89 -5.64
CA SER A 505 23.82 -20.22 -5.48
C SER A 505 22.78 -21.34 -5.28
N ALA A 506 21.68 -21.03 -4.56
CA ALA A 506 20.57 -21.95 -4.35
C ALA A 506 19.50 -21.95 -5.46
N LEU A 507 19.58 -21.02 -6.42
CA LEU A 507 18.54 -20.80 -7.42
C LEU A 507 18.37 -22.02 -8.33
N ARG A 508 17.11 -22.40 -8.57
CA ARG A 508 16.69 -23.51 -9.45
C ARG A 508 15.71 -23.03 -10.53
N SER A 509 15.06 -21.88 -10.35
CA SER A 509 14.10 -21.37 -11.33
C SER A 509 14.05 -19.85 -11.31
N ALA A 510 14.25 -19.22 -12.47
CA ALA A 510 14.30 -17.76 -12.64
C ALA A 510 13.57 -17.31 -13.91
N LYS A 511 12.58 -18.11 -14.36
CA LYS A 511 11.86 -17.88 -15.60
C LYS A 511 11.27 -16.48 -15.60
N SER A 512 11.57 -15.68 -16.62
CA SER A 512 11.05 -14.31 -16.74
C SER A 512 11.37 -13.37 -15.56
N LEU A 513 12.44 -13.63 -14.78
CA LEU A 513 12.87 -12.74 -13.70
C LEU A 513 13.27 -11.35 -14.23
N LEU A 514 14.02 -11.30 -15.33
CA LEU A 514 14.67 -10.10 -15.86
C LEU A 514 14.06 -9.67 -17.21
N ARG A 515 12.77 -9.27 -17.20
CA ARG A 515 12.06 -8.75 -18.38
C ARG A 515 12.43 -7.27 -18.68
N LYS A 516 11.66 -6.61 -19.56
CA LYS A 516 11.82 -5.20 -20.03
C LYS A 516 11.94 -4.12 -18.93
N SER A 517 11.82 -4.47 -17.67
CA SER A 517 11.70 -3.52 -16.57
C SER A 517 13.04 -3.01 -16.05
N PHE A 518 14.17 -3.73 -16.23
CA PHE A 518 15.51 -3.33 -15.78
C PHE A 518 16.26 -2.46 -16.80
N SER A 519 17.02 -1.48 -16.31
CA SER A 519 17.94 -0.71 -17.16
C SER A 519 19.06 -1.57 -17.73
N ARG A 520 19.65 -1.09 -18.83
CA ARG A 520 20.83 -1.71 -19.46
C ARG A 520 22.00 -1.83 -18.46
N GLU A 521 22.23 -0.81 -17.64
CA GLU A 521 23.35 -0.76 -16.70
C GLU A 521 23.25 -1.84 -15.61
N ASN A 522 22.10 -1.91 -14.91
CA ASN A 522 21.90 -2.90 -13.85
C ASN A 522 21.84 -4.33 -14.39
N TYR A 523 21.39 -4.49 -15.64
CA TYR A 523 21.46 -5.77 -16.31
C TYR A 523 22.91 -6.21 -16.60
N ASP A 524 23.74 -5.32 -17.14
CA ASP A 524 25.15 -5.62 -17.43
C ASP A 524 25.92 -5.96 -16.13
N LYS A 525 25.67 -5.26 -15.03
CA LYS A 525 26.23 -5.58 -13.70
C LYS A 525 25.87 -6.97 -13.22
N PHE A 526 24.60 -7.37 -13.37
CA PHE A 526 24.15 -8.71 -13.01
C PHE A 526 24.87 -9.79 -13.83
N LEU A 527 25.04 -9.57 -15.15
CA LEU A 527 25.75 -10.51 -16.01
C LEU A 527 27.23 -10.68 -15.66
N LEU A 528 27.90 -9.59 -15.29
CA LEU A 528 29.30 -9.62 -14.83
C LEU A 528 29.43 -10.45 -13.55
N ALA A 529 28.61 -10.15 -12.53
CA ALA A 529 28.62 -10.91 -11.28
C ALA A 529 28.27 -12.40 -11.49
N LEU A 530 27.35 -12.70 -12.42
CA LEU A 530 27.03 -14.08 -12.79
C LEU A 530 28.23 -14.78 -13.42
N SER A 531 28.94 -14.13 -14.34
CA SER A 531 30.14 -14.66 -15.00
C SER A 531 31.22 -15.02 -13.99
N ASP A 532 31.47 -14.16 -13.01
CA ASP A 532 32.47 -14.42 -11.96
C ASP A 532 32.08 -15.65 -11.13
N LYS A 533 30.82 -15.78 -10.72
CA LYS A 533 30.33 -16.96 -10.00
C LYS A 533 30.50 -18.26 -10.80
N VAL A 534 30.30 -18.23 -12.12
CA VAL A 534 30.50 -19.39 -12.99
C VAL A 534 31.97 -19.76 -13.09
N ASN A 535 32.86 -18.77 -13.20
CA ASN A 535 34.32 -19.00 -13.15
C ASN A 535 34.74 -19.69 -11.84
N ASP A 536 34.05 -19.38 -10.74
CA ASP A 536 34.26 -19.99 -9.42
C ASP A 536 33.57 -21.36 -9.24
N GLY A 537 33.07 -21.96 -10.33
CA GLY A 537 32.51 -23.32 -10.34
C GLY A 537 31.01 -23.43 -10.07
N PHE A 538 30.26 -22.32 -10.11
CA PHE A 538 28.80 -22.34 -10.00
C PHE A 538 28.13 -23.05 -11.19
N ASN A 539 27.35 -24.10 -10.92
CA ASN A 539 26.65 -24.86 -11.96
C ASN A 539 25.26 -24.28 -12.27
N LEU A 540 25.12 -23.79 -13.50
CA LEU A 540 23.90 -23.16 -14.02
C LEU A 540 22.86 -24.15 -14.58
N SER A 541 23.18 -25.44 -14.70
CA SER A 541 22.30 -26.45 -15.31
C SER A 541 20.92 -26.57 -14.65
N ASN A 542 20.79 -26.11 -13.41
CA ASN A 542 19.53 -26.14 -12.68
C ASN A 542 18.57 -25.00 -13.06
N ILE A 543 19.04 -23.90 -13.68
CA ILE A 543 18.22 -22.73 -14.00
C ILE A 543 17.59 -22.92 -15.39
N GLN A 544 16.31 -23.28 -15.40
CA GLN A 544 15.62 -23.73 -16.63
C GLN A 544 15.34 -22.63 -17.67
N GLU A 545 15.31 -21.35 -17.30
CA GLU A 545 15.03 -20.22 -18.22
C GLU A 545 15.36 -18.87 -17.56
N ILE A 546 16.08 -17.98 -18.25
CA ILE A 546 16.18 -16.54 -17.94
C ILE A 546 15.81 -15.82 -19.25
N GLY A 547 14.66 -15.14 -19.29
CA GLY A 547 14.11 -14.58 -20.54
C GLY A 547 14.24 -13.06 -20.60
N PHE A 548 14.81 -12.53 -21.70
CA PHE A 548 15.15 -11.11 -21.91
C PHE A 548 14.47 -10.46 -23.12
N TYR A 549 14.25 -9.13 -23.03
CA TYR A 549 13.76 -8.27 -24.12
C TYR A 549 14.23 -6.77 -24.09
N PRO A 550 15.43 -6.38 -23.62
CA PRO A 550 16.02 -5.09 -24.03
C PRO A 550 17.42 -5.19 -24.68
N LYS A 551 17.75 -4.17 -25.48
CA LYS A 551 18.94 -4.01 -26.31
C LYS A 551 20.18 -3.60 -25.49
N TYR A 552 21.34 -4.24 -25.69
CA TYR A 552 22.56 -4.11 -24.86
C TYR A 552 23.83 -3.78 -25.68
N CYS A 553 24.88 -3.26 -25.02
CA CYS A 553 26.14 -2.80 -25.66
C CYS A 553 27.47 -3.15 -24.95
N ALA A 554 27.58 -3.07 -23.63
CA ALA A 554 28.88 -3.18 -22.95
C ALA A 554 29.25 -4.63 -22.53
N ALA A 555 28.27 -5.50 -22.24
CA ALA A 555 28.50 -6.86 -21.75
C ALA A 555 28.62 -7.95 -22.85
N GLN A 556 28.93 -7.60 -24.10
CA GLN A 556 29.01 -8.56 -25.22
C GLN A 556 30.06 -9.66 -24.96
N GLN A 557 31.26 -9.27 -24.54
CA GLN A 557 32.34 -10.22 -24.25
C GLN A 557 31.99 -11.14 -23.07
N THR A 558 31.37 -10.60 -22.01
CA THR A 558 30.92 -11.38 -20.85
C THR A 558 29.83 -12.38 -21.20
N ARG A 559 28.87 -12.00 -22.07
CA ARG A 559 27.86 -12.93 -22.60
C ARG A 559 28.48 -14.03 -23.45
N ASP A 560 29.41 -13.67 -24.34
CA ASP A 560 30.09 -14.66 -25.17
C ASP A 560 30.98 -15.59 -24.34
N HIS A 561 31.62 -15.09 -23.29
CA HIS A 561 32.33 -15.87 -22.27
C HIS A 561 31.40 -16.80 -21.47
N LEU A 562 30.24 -16.30 -21.03
CA LEU A 562 29.21 -17.14 -20.41
C LEU A 562 28.76 -18.25 -21.37
N LYS A 563 28.51 -17.95 -22.66
CA LYS A 563 28.15 -18.95 -23.68
C LYS A 563 29.23 -20.00 -23.91
N THR A 564 30.52 -19.63 -23.86
CA THR A 564 31.62 -20.57 -24.09
C THR A 564 31.90 -21.47 -22.88
N LEU A 565 31.67 -20.96 -21.66
CA LEU A 565 31.83 -21.72 -20.41
C LEU A 565 30.73 -22.75 -20.16
N THR A 566 29.59 -22.64 -20.85
CA THR A 566 28.42 -23.46 -20.56
C THR A 566 27.83 -24.06 -21.84
N THR A 567 28.16 -25.32 -22.08
CA THR A 567 27.40 -26.19 -23.00
C THR A 567 25.96 -26.46 -22.51
N ALA A 568 25.58 -25.91 -21.34
CA ALA A 568 24.36 -26.19 -20.59
C ALA A 568 23.30 -25.07 -20.57
N PHE A 569 23.30 -24.13 -21.53
CA PHE A 569 22.17 -23.19 -21.75
C PHE A 569 21.35 -23.51 -23.02
N PRO A 570 20.59 -24.61 -23.09
CA PRO A 570 19.69 -24.84 -24.21
C PRO A 570 18.50 -23.85 -24.24
N ASN A 571 18.15 -23.23 -23.11
CA ASN A 571 16.90 -22.45 -22.94
C ASN A 571 17.09 -20.95 -22.65
N TRP A 572 18.31 -20.40 -22.72
CA TRP A 572 18.47 -18.94 -22.72
C TRP A 572 17.89 -18.41 -24.04
N ASN A 573 16.79 -17.65 -23.96
CA ASN A 573 16.13 -17.11 -25.13
C ASN A 573 17.07 -16.17 -25.90
N ARG A 574 17.46 -16.55 -27.12
CA ARG A 574 18.41 -15.84 -27.98
C ARG A 574 17.82 -14.58 -28.65
N SER A 575 16.67 -14.08 -28.20
CA SER A 575 15.98 -12.89 -28.75
C SER A 575 16.60 -11.55 -28.34
N ASP A 576 17.73 -11.63 -27.67
CA ASP A 576 18.66 -10.55 -27.36
C ASP A 576 19.13 -9.85 -28.65
N SER A 577 18.62 -8.65 -28.93
CA SER A 577 18.96 -7.86 -30.12
C SER A 577 20.11 -6.91 -29.81
N PHE A 578 21.19 -7.05 -30.57
CA PHE A 578 22.35 -6.14 -30.58
C PHE A 578 21.93 -4.85 -31.28
N ASP A 579 21.84 -3.74 -30.55
CA ASP A 579 21.43 -2.45 -31.11
C ASP A 579 22.01 -1.34 -30.23
N CYS A 580 23.19 -0.88 -30.63
CA CYS A 580 23.96 0.12 -29.93
C CYS A 580 23.83 1.46 -30.61
N PRO A 581 23.91 2.59 -29.87
CA PRO A 581 24.07 3.88 -30.50
C PRO A 581 25.28 3.83 -31.46
N PRO A 582 25.15 4.37 -32.68
CA PRO A 582 26.22 4.36 -33.68
C PRO A 582 27.44 5.11 -33.14
N VAL A 583 28.66 4.70 -33.52
CA VAL A 583 29.90 5.37 -33.10
C VAL A 583 30.36 6.33 -34.19
N ILE A 584 30.61 7.58 -33.85
CA ILE A 584 31.20 8.59 -34.76
C ILE A 584 32.71 8.62 -34.51
N ALA A 585 33.51 8.47 -35.57
CA ALA A 585 34.97 8.62 -35.47
C ALA A 585 35.33 10.04 -34.99
N PRO A 586 36.38 10.23 -34.16
CA PRO A 586 36.75 11.55 -33.67
C PRO A 586 36.94 12.57 -34.81
N ILE A 587 36.31 13.74 -34.67
CA ILE A 587 36.39 14.84 -35.65
C ILE A 587 37.19 15.97 -35.01
N ALA A 588 38.34 16.31 -35.60
CA ALA A 588 39.14 17.44 -35.13
C ALA A 588 38.48 18.78 -35.46
N SER A 589 38.66 19.78 -34.59
CA SER A 589 38.29 21.16 -34.90
C SER A 589 39.22 21.73 -35.98
N VAL A 590 38.67 22.50 -36.91
CA VAL A 590 39.39 22.96 -38.13
C VAL A 590 39.27 24.47 -38.30
N SER A 591 40.27 25.08 -38.95
CA SER A 591 40.33 26.53 -39.18
C SER A 591 40.58 26.86 -40.64
N TYR A 592 39.81 27.79 -41.21
CA TYR A 592 39.90 28.20 -42.61
C TYR A 592 39.82 29.73 -42.74
N GLN A 593 40.43 30.28 -43.80
CA GLN A 593 40.28 31.71 -44.12
C GLN A 593 38.88 31.97 -44.66
N HIS A 594 38.29 33.12 -44.33
CA HIS A 594 36.97 33.50 -44.82
C HIS A 594 36.86 33.44 -46.36
N SER A 595 35.68 33.06 -46.86
CA SER A 595 35.40 32.98 -48.30
C SER A 595 36.33 32.05 -49.11
N THR A 596 36.97 31.06 -48.47
CA THR A 596 37.80 30.06 -49.15
C THR A 596 37.13 28.68 -49.17
N PRO A 597 37.29 27.88 -50.25
CA PRO A 597 36.86 26.49 -50.28
C PRO A 597 37.53 25.68 -49.17
N ILE A 598 36.75 24.86 -48.46
CA ILE A 598 37.30 23.96 -47.43
C ILE A 598 37.88 22.71 -48.07
N ILE A 599 38.83 22.06 -47.38
CA ILE A 599 39.14 20.66 -47.65
C ILE A 599 37.93 19.86 -47.14
N PRO A 600 37.32 18.98 -47.96
CA PRO A 600 36.17 18.19 -47.53
C PRO A 600 36.44 17.47 -46.20
N ILE A 601 35.51 17.60 -45.26
CA ILE A 601 35.62 16.98 -43.93
C ILE A 601 34.83 15.67 -43.96
N PRO A 602 35.48 14.50 -44.05
CA PRO A 602 34.78 13.22 -44.07
C PRO A 602 34.15 12.93 -42.71
N LEU A 603 32.91 12.44 -42.72
CA LEU A 603 32.18 12.00 -41.56
C LEU A 603 32.05 10.49 -41.60
N VAL A 604 32.74 9.81 -40.69
CA VAL A 604 32.70 8.35 -40.58
C VAL A 604 31.94 7.97 -39.33
N ALA A 605 30.82 7.27 -39.50
CA ALA A 605 30.11 6.63 -38.41
C ALA A 605 29.93 5.15 -38.72
N THR A 606 30.10 4.32 -37.71
CA THR A 606 29.91 2.87 -37.78
C THR A 606 28.83 2.45 -36.81
N ASP A 607 28.06 1.45 -37.20
CA ASP A 607 27.03 0.85 -36.36
C ASP A 607 27.09 -0.66 -36.43
N ASN A 608 26.58 -1.29 -35.39
CA ASN A 608 26.55 -2.73 -35.26
C ASN A 608 25.29 -3.39 -35.83
N GLY A 609 24.21 -2.61 -36.01
CA GLY A 609 22.90 -3.06 -36.46
C GLY A 609 22.62 -2.79 -37.95
N GLY A 610 23.41 -1.96 -38.63
CA GLY A 610 23.28 -1.73 -40.07
C GLY A 610 23.74 -0.37 -40.56
N ALA A 611 23.03 0.19 -41.54
CA ALA A 611 23.37 1.48 -42.15
C ALA A 611 23.06 2.65 -41.19
N VAL A 612 23.94 3.64 -41.16
CA VAL A 612 23.83 4.85 -40.33
C VAL A 612 23.34 6.02 -41.16
N THR A 613 22.42 6.81 -40.63
CA THR A 613 22.03 8.10 -41.20
C THR A 613 22.75 9.22 -40.45
N LEU A 614 23.43 10.09 -41.19
CA LEU A 614 24.14 11.24 -40.64
C LEU A 614 23.32 12.52 -40.84
N GLN A 615 23.26 13.34 -39.81
CA GLN A 615 22.71 14.69 -39.85
C GLN A 615 23.76 15.67 -39.31
N VAL A 616 23.93 16.80 -40.00
CA VAL A 616 24.87 17.86 -39.60
C VAL A 616 24.09 19.14 -39.35
N ASN A 617 24.19 19.67 -38.14
CA ASN A 617 23.55 20.92 -37.72
C ASN A 617 24.62 21.98 -37.41
N GLY A 618 24.25 23.26 -37.54
CA GLY A 618 25.15 24.38 -37.24
C GLY A 618 26.14 24.73 -38.37
N LEU A 619 25.92 24.23 -39.59
CA LEU A 619 26.74 24.61 -40.75
C LEU A 619 26.59 26.11 -41.09
N PRO A 620 27.69 26.86 -41.22
CA PRO A 620 27.64 28.24 -41.66
C PRO A 620 27.24 28.39 -43.13
N SER A 621 26.79 29.58 -43.52
CA SER A 621 26.40 29.89 -44.90
C SER A 621 27.56 29.62 -45.88
N GLY A 622 27.31 28.81 -46.90
CA GLY A 622 28.30 28.43 -47.92
C GLY A 622 28.87 27.01 -47.76
N LEU A 623 28.66 26.36 -46.61
CA LEU A 623 28.94 24.94 -46.40
C LEU A 623 27.66 24.11 -46.46
N THR A 624 27.77 22.90 -47.01
CA THR A 624 26.68 21.93 -47.11
C THR A 624 27.17 20.54 -46.74
N PHE A 625 26.30 19.74 -46.13
CA PHE A 625 26.55 18.33 -45.92
C PHE A 625 26.17 17.54 -47.18
N ASP A 626 27.16 16.88 -47.77
CA ASP A 626 26.96 15.93 -48.86
C ASP A 626 26.65 14.56 -48.28
N ALA A 627 25.39 14.16 -48.36
CA ALA A 627 24.90 12.90 -47.84
C ALA A 627 25.32 11.68 -48.69
N VAL A 628 25.75 11.88 -49.94
CA VAL A 628 26.17 10.77 -50.83
C VAL A 628 27.57 10.29 -50.44
N ASP A 629 28.50 11.23 -50.28
CA ASP A 629 29.89 10.95 -49.94
C ASP A 629 30.18 11.08 -48.42
N SER A 630 29.16 11.39 -47.61
CA SER A 630 29.25 11.58 -46.16
C SER A 630 30.33 12.57 -45.74
N GLN A 631 30.30 13.78 -46.31
CA GLN A 631 31.32 14.80 -46.07
C GLN A 631 30.74 16.22 -46.03
N ILE A 632 31.37 17.11 -45.27
CA ILE A 632 31.05 18.55 -45.30
C ILE A 632 31.92 19.19 -46.38
N ILE A 633 31.28 19.89 -47.32
CA ILE A 633 31.91 20.54 -48.47
C ILE A 633 31.42 21.97 -48.64
N GLY A 634 32.12 22.75 -49.47
CA GLY A 634 31.71 24.09 -49.86
C GLY A 634 32.75 25.17 -49.55
N THR A 635 32.28 26.40 -49.39
CA THR A 635 33.11 27.59 -49.17
C THR A 635 32.73 28.22 -47.83
N THR A 636 33.72 28.59 -47.03
CA THR A 636 33.48 29.26 -45.74
C THR A 636 32.74 30.60 -45.90
N PRO A 637 31.94 31.01 -44.90
CA PRO A 637 31.22 32.28 -44.92
C PRO A 637 32.17 33.48 -44.99
N ALA A 638 31.66 34.61 -45.45
CA ALA A 638 32.41 35.89 -45.45
C ALA A 638 32.60 36.46 -44.04
N THR A 639 31.76 36.06 -43.08
CA THR A 639 31.80 36.50 -41.68
C THR A 639 32.76 35.61 -40.87
N PRO A 640 33.87 36.17 -40.35
CA PRO A 640 34.77 35.46 -39.45
C PRO A 640 34.09 35.09 -38.12
N GLY A 641 34.46 33.97 -37.52
CA GLY A 641 33.87 33.50 -36.26
C GLY A 641 34.04 32.01 -36.02
N ASN A 642 33.63 31.56 -34.83
CA ASN A 642 33.61 30.14 -34.44
C ASN A 642 32.21 29.58 -34.68
N TYR A 643 32.12 28.52 -35.48
CA TYR A 643 30.86 27.85 -35.81
C TYR A 643 30.87 26.46 -35.17
N PRO A 644 30.10 26.24 -34.08
CA PRO A 644 29.98 24.91 -33.49
C PRO A 644 29.11 24.03 -34.41
N ILE A 645 29.68 22.94 -34.89
CA ILE A 645 29.02 21.98 -35.77
C ILE A 645 28.67 20.75 -34.94
N GLN A 646 27.41 20.33 -35.03
CA GLN A 646 26.94 19.09 -34.40
C GLN A 646 26.72 18.04 -35.46
N VAL A 647 27.34 16.87 -35.29
CA VAL A 647 27.13 15.69 -36.13
C VAL A 647 26.34 14.68 -35.32
N ILE A 648 25.17 14.29 -35.83
CA ILE A 648 24.28 13.32 -35.22
C ILE A 648 24.26 12.09 -36.13
N ALA A 649 24.70 10.96 -35.59
CA ALA A 649 24.54 9.66 -36.23
C ALA A 649 23.30 8.98 -35.65
N THR A 650 22.41 8.49 -36.52
CA THR A 650 21.19 7.76 -36.14
C THR A 650 21.19 6.39 -36.82
N ASP A 651 20.98 5.33 -36.05
CA ASP A 651 20.82 3.98 -36.60
C ASP A 651 19.38 3.70 -37.10
N GLN A 652 19.12 2.51 -37.64
CA GLN A 652 17.80 2.11 -38.13
C GLN A 652 16.75 1.92 -37.02
N ALA A 653 17.19 1.77 -35.77
CA ALA A 653 16.34 1.63 -34.61
C ALA A 653 16.02 2.96 -33.92
N GLY A 654 16.64 4.06 -34.36
CA GLY A 654 16.47 5.41 -33.85
C GLY A 654 17.39 5.78 -32.68
N ASN A 655 18.40 4.96 -32.34
CA ASN A 655 19.39 5.39 -31.34
C ASN A 655 20.35 6.41 -31.97
N GLN A 656 20.79 7.37 -31.16
CA GLN A 656 21.58 8.51 -31.63
C GLN A 656 22.88 8.69 -30.84
N THR A 657 23.93 9.09 -31.55
CA THR A 657 25.18 9.60 -30.98
C THR A 657 25.45 10.97 -31.57
N THR A 658 25.82 11.91 -30.70
CA THR A 658 26.12 13.29 -31.09
C THR A 658 27.56 13.63 -30.75
N VAL A 659 28.31 14.10 -31.76
CA VAL A 659 29.67 14.65 -31.60
C VAL A 659 29.66 16.11 -32.02
N GLN A 660 30.40 16.94 -31.28
CA GLN A 660 30.55 18.36 -31.60
C GLN A 660 32.01 18.69 -31.89
N PHE A 661 32.25 19.52 -32.90
CA PHE A 661 33.54 20.12 -33.20
C PHE A 661 33.35 21.57 -33.65
N THR A 662 34.42 22.36 -33.61
CA THR A 662 34.36 23.78 -33.99
C THR A 662 35.03 24.00 -35.34
N LEU A 663 34.35 24.72 -36.24
CA LEU A 663 34.94 25.28 -37.45
C LEU A 663 35.17 26.78 -37.27
N THR A 664 36.43 27.21 -37.30
CA THR A 664 36.81 28.61 -37.14
C THR A 664 37.07 29.25 -38.50
N VAL A 665 36.42 30.39 -38.76
CA VAL A 665 36.62 31.21 -39.96
C VAL A 665 37.43 32.45 -39.61
N ILE A 666 38.58 32.60 -40.24
CA ILE A 666 39.58 33.63 -39.91
C ILE A 666 39.44 34.84 -40.87
N ALA A 667 39.52 36.05 -40.32
CA ALA A 667 39.48 37.31 -41.07
C ALA A 667 40.76 37.55 -41.88
N PRO A 668 40.70 38.26 -43.04
CA PRO A 668 41.89 38.58 -43.80
C PRO A 668 42.73 39.65 -43.09
N ALA A 669 44.05 39.48 -43.08
CA ALA A 669 44.97 40.47 -42.53
C ALA A 669 44.94 41.76 -43.38
N THR A 670 44.65 42.90 -42.75
CA THR A 670 44.70 44.22 -43.40
C THR A 670 46.14 44.77 -43.41
N PRO A 671 46.65 45.29 -44.54
CA PRO A 671 48.02 45.79 -44.62
C PRO A 671 48.08 47.28 -44.23
N THR A 672 49.01 47.64 -43.32
CA THR A 672 49.51 49.01 -43.20
C THR A 672 51.03 49.05 -43.22
N SER A 673 51.53 50.18 -43.68
CA SER A 673 52.69 50.37 -44.55
C SER A 673 53.91 50.99 -43.88
N SER A 674 55.06 50.81 -44.54
CA SER A 674 56.36 51.52 -44.42
C SER A 674 57.21 51.13 -43.19
N SER A 675 58.52 50.87 -43.23
CA SER A 675 59.63 50.88 -44.20
C SER A 675 60.73 50.02 -43.53
N SER A 676 61.70 49.31 -44.12
CA SER A 676 62.38 49.31 -45.41
C SER A 676 63.04 47.94 -45.63
N SER A 677 63.03 47.50 -46.90
CA SER A 677 63.81 46.44 -47.57
C SER A 677 65.32 46.40 -47.18
N ARG A 678 66.09 45.32 -47.27
CA ARG A 678 66.03 44.07 -48.06
C ARG A 678 67.19 43.16 -47.60
N GLY A 679 66.94 41.85 -47.48
CA GLY A 679 67.96 40.83 -47.76
C GLY A 679 68.33 39.86 -46.63
N GLY A 680 67.63 38.72 -46.57
CA GLY A 680 68.19 37.46 -46.08
C GLY A 680 67.87 37.07 -44.64
N GLY A 681 67.26 35.89 -44.49
CA GLY A 681 67.16 35.17 -43.21
C GLY A 681 65.88 35.47 -42.45
N GLY A 682 65.12 34.41 -42.12
CA GLY A 682 63.82 34.50 -41.47
C GLY A 682 63.82 35.34 -40.19
N ALA A 683 62.71 36.03 -39.95
CA ALA A 683 62.34 36.50 -38.64
C ALA A 683 60.87 36.08 -38.43
N ARG A 684 60.68 34.93 -37.79
CA ARG A 684 60.44 34.85 -36.34
C ARG A 684 59.00 35.32 -36.07
N LEU A 685 58.01 34.41 -35.95
CA LEU A 685 57.68 33.83 -34.62
C LEU A 685 58.57 34.50 -33.59
N ILE A 686 58.08 35.45 -32.79
CA ILE A 686 58.82 35.82 -31.59
C ILE A 686 58.94 34.52 -30.81
N MET A 687 60.07 33.87 -31.05
CA MET A 687 60.58 32.74 -30.35
C MET A 687 61.11 33.40 -29.10
N ASP A 688 60.23 33.54 -28.12
CA ASP A 688 60.70 33.79 -26.77
C ASP A 688 61.47 32.53 -26.36
N HIS A 689 62.76 32.77 -26.24
CA HIS A 689 63.85 31.87 -25.96
C HIS A 689 63.52 30.78 -24.92
N CYS A 690 63.09 29.60 -25.37
CA CYS A 690 63.38 28.31 -24.73
C CYS A 690 63.28 27.20 -25.80
N PRO A 691 64.27 26.30 -25.97
CA PRO A 691 64.33 25.38 -27.12
C PRO A 691 63.39 24.17 -27.12
N ASN A 692 62.47 24.00 -26.16
CA ASN A 692 61.62 22.81 -26.07
C ASN A 692 60.15 23.21 -25.88
N GLY A 693 59.28 22.79 -26.81
CA GLY A 693 57.92 23.31 -26.97
C GLY A 693 56.94 22.99 -25.82
N ASP A 694 56.69 23.99 -24.98
CA ASP A 694 55.50 24.07 -24.14
C ASP A 694 54.92 25.50 -24.25
N PHE A 695 53.64 25.61 -24.62
CA PHE A 695 52.95 26.86 -24.90
C PHE A 695 51.83 27.07 -23.89
N SER A 696 52.18 27.44 -22.66
CA SER A 696 51.20 27.88 -21.67
C SER A 696 51.68 29.10 -20.90
N ALA A 697 50.91 30.20 -20.99
CA ALA A 697 51.14 31.44 -20.27
C ALA A 697 50.73 31.32 -18.79
N SER A 698 51.30 30.35 -18.08
CA SER A 698 51.17 30.17 -16.64
C SER A 698 52.50 30.44 -15.94
N TYR A 699 53.07 31.64 -16.12
CA TYR A 699 54.31 32.11 -15.48
C TYR A 699 55.24 30.99 -14.98
N TYR A 700 55.97 30.39 -15.93
CA TYR A 700 57.43 30.38 -15.83
C TYR A 700 57.88 31.77 -15.39
N ASP A 701 58.51 31.96 -14.23
CA ASP A 701 59.00 33.29 -13.87
C ASP A 701 60.23 33.65 -14.71
N GLY A 702 60.00 34.58 -15.64
CA GLY A 702 60.96 35.61 -15.99
C GLY A 702 62.15 35.23 -16.86
N SER A 703 61.98 35.49 -18.16
CA SER A 703 62.99 36.15 -19.01
C SER A 703 64.32 35.43 -19.33
N CYS A 704 64.57 35.20 -20.62
CA CYS A 704 65.93 35.34 -21.13
C CYS A 704 66.32 36.82 -21.07
N GLY A 705 67.07 37.20 -20.03
CA GLY A 705 67.62 38.55 -19.83
C GLY A 705 69.06 38.48 -19.33
N ASN A 706 69.90 39.39 -19.83
CA ASN A 706 71.36 39.32 -19.83
C ASN A 706 72.10 39.42 -18.46
N ASP A 707 71.41 39.53 -17.31
CA ASP A 707 72.08 39.96 -16.07
C ASP A 707 71.91 39.03 -14.83
N GLY A 708 71.42 37.80 -15.00
CA GLY A 708 71.71 36.67 -14.08
C GLY A 708 71.28 36.79 -12.60
N LYS A 709 70.16 37.45 -12.25
CA LYS A 709 69.61 37.41 -10.88
C LYS A 709 68.08 37.21 -10.84
N PRO A 710 67.53 36.36 -9.93
CA PRO A 710 66.09 36.16 -9.77
C PRO A 710 65.37 37.35 -9.13
N VAL A 711 64.08 37.51 -9.44
CA VAL A 711 63.18 38.51 -8.83
C VAL A 711 62.69 37.99 -7.47
N GLU A 712 62.86 38.79 -6.41
CA GLU A 712 62.34 38.48 -5.07
C GLU A 712 60.80 38.47 -5.06
N THR A 713 60.22 37.27 -4.94
CA THR A 713 58.83 37.12 -4.51
C THR A 713 58.79 37.27 -2.98
N LYS A 714 57.90 38.13 -2.48
CA LYS A 714 57.73 38.35 -1.03
C LYS A 714 57.49 37.01 -0.32
N GLU A 715 58.20 36.80 0.79
CA GLU A 715 58.12 35.61 1.65
C GLU A 715 56.66 35.16 1.84
N VAL A 716 56.33 34.00 1.26
CA VAL A 716 55.19 33.19 1.71
C VAL A 716 55.54 32.73 3.13
N GLU A 717 54.59 32.82 4.07
CA GLU A 717 54.82 32.44 5.47
C GLU A 717 55.53 31.08 5.58
N LYS A 718 56.70 31.06 6.23
CA LYS A 718 57.54 29.90 6.50
C LYS A 718 56.87 28.90 7.46
N GLN A 719 55.78 28.25 7.08
CA GLN A 719 55.26 27.06 7.77
C GLN A 719 54.49 26.16 6.78
N LEU A 720 55.20 25.24 6.13
CA LEU A 720 54.60 24.34 5.13
C LEU A 720 54.43 22.90 5.59
N PHE A 721 55.09 22.50 6.67
CA PHE A 721 54.73 21.31 7.44
C PHE A 721 54.96 21.64 8.90
N ASN A 722 53.91 22.05 9.61
CA ASN A 722 53.95 21.98 11.06
C ASN A 722 53.77 20.48 11.41
N PRO A 723 54.75 19.78 12.01
CA PRO A 723 54.56 18.40 12.48
C PRO A 723 53.47 18.29 13.55
N THR A 724 52.91 19.43 13.98
CA THR A 724 51.75 19.56 14.87
C THR A 724 50.46 19.95 14.14
N ILE A 725 50.20 19.43 12.93
CA ILE A 725 48.83 19.47 12.35
C ILE A 725 47.95 18.56 13.21
N LYS A 726 47.43 19.13 14.29
CA LYS A 726 46.16 18.72 14.88
C LYS A 726 45.08 19.22 13.91
N THR A 727 44.56 18.30 13.12
CA THR A 727 43.37 18.36 12.29
C THR A 727 42.37 19.45 12.73
N SER A 728 42.15 20.47 11.89
CA SER A 728 41.03 21.42 12.06
C SER A 728 40.68 22.31 10.86
N CYS A 729 41.48 22.38 9.78
CA CYS A 729 41.20 23.30 8.66
C CYS A 729 40.07 22.82 7.73
N PHE A 730 39.91 21.51 7.61
CA PHE A 730 38.83 20.83 6.91
C PHE A 730 38.50 19.55 7.68
N ASN A 731 37.22 19.17 7.74
CA ASN A 731 36.78 17.92 8.37
C ASN A 731 36.47 16.88 7.28
N PRO A 732 37.38 15.95 7.01
CA PRO A 732 37.14 14.82 6.13
C PRO A 732 35.88 14.03 6.45
N LEU A 733 35.26 13.52 5.40
CA LEU A 733 34.08 12.66 5.50
C LEU A 733 34.45 11.32 6.13
N ASP A 734 33.72 10.90 7.17
CA ASP A 734 33.79 9.56 7.77
C ASP A 734 32.95 8.57 6.94
N GLN A 735 33.39 8.32 5.71
CA GLN A 735 32.66 7.46 4.76
C GLN A 735 33.62 6.55 4.00
N LYS A 736 33.30 5.25 3.98
CA LYS A 736 33.96 4.27 3.12
C LYS A 736 33.46 4.45 1.69
N THR A 737 34.37 4.67 0.74
CA THR A 737 34.04 4.66 -0.68
C THR A 737 33.94 3.21 -1.15
N ILE A 738 32.93 2.94 -1.97
CA ILE A 738 32.70 1.63 -2.58
C ILE A 738 33.63 1.50 -3.80
N ASP A 739 34.24 0.32 -3.94
CA ASP A 739 35.06 -0.08 -5.09
C ASP A 739 34.38 0.27 -6.43
N GLN A 740 35.08 0.97 -7.32
CA GLN A 740 34.52 1.48 -8.58
C GLN A 740 34.34 0.39 -9.67
N GLY A 741 34.56 -0.89 -9.34
CA GLY A 741 34.32 -2.02 -10.23
C GLY A 741 35.32 -2.19 -11.38
N ASN A 742 36.31 -1.30 -11.49
CA ASN A 742 37.44 -1.42 -12.42
C ASN A 742 38.61 -2.13 -11.74
N ILE A 743 39.42 -2.87 -12.51
CA ILE A 743 40.71 -3.41 -12.04
C ILE A 743 41.64 -2.22 -11.76
N MET A 744 41.70 -1.79 -10.50
CA MET A 744 42.53 -0.69 -10.04
C MET A 744 43.70 -1.21 -9.21
N THR A 745 44.83 -0.52 -9.25
CA THR A 745 45.95 -0.80 -8.34
C THR A 745 45.48 -0.58 -6.89
N GLU A 746 46.06 -1.34 -5.95
CA GLU A 746 45.79 -1.13 -4.52
C GLU A 746 46.14 0.30 -4.09
N LEU A 747 47.15 0.89 -4.75
CA LEU A 747 47.57 2.25 -4.52
C LEU A 747 46.51 3.28 -4.93
N LEU A 748 45.89 3.11 -6.11
CA LEU A 748 44.82 3.97 -6.60
C LEU A 748 43.56 3.86 -5.73
N LYS A 749 43.23 2.66 -5.24
CA LYS A 749 42.12 2.47 -4.28
C LYS A 749 42.30 3.31 -3.03
N GLN A 750 43.49 3.26 -2.43
CA GLN A 750 43.79 4.04 -1.24
C GLN A 750 43.86 5.54 -1.53
N ALA A 751 44.45 5.93 -2.67
CA ALA A 751 44.49 7.32 -3.12
C ALA A 751 43.08 7.88 -3.30
N HIS A 752 42.21 7.16 -3.99
CA HIS A 752 40.83 7.58 -4.22
C HIS A 752 40.03 7.73 -2.91
N GLN A 753 40.20 6.79 -1.97
CA GLN A 753 39.58 6.85 -0.64
C GLN A 753 40.01 8.11 0.12
N MET A 754 41.30 8.45 0.08
CA MET A 754 41.83 9.67 0.70
C MET A 754 41.23 10.91 0.03
N LEU A 755 41.28 11.01 -1.31
CA LEU A 755 40.77 12.17 -2.03
C LEU A 755 39.26 12.39 -1.84
N TYR A 756 38.47 11.31 -1.80
CA TYR A 756 37.03 11.39 -1.52
C TYR A 756 36.74 11.96 -0.13
N SER A 757 37.48 11.50 0.89
CA SER A 757 37.32 11.99 2.26
C SER A 757 37.55 13.51 2.36
N TYR A 758 38.50 14.04 1.59
CA TYR A 758 38.79 15.48 1.48
C TYR A 758 37.93 16.21 0.44
N GLN A 759 36.96 15.52 -0.16
CA GLN A 759 36.01 16.01 -1.17
C GLN A 759 36.61 16.40 -2.53
N LEU A 760 37.87 16.03 -2.81
CA LEU A 760 38.59 16.32 -4.07
C LEU A 760 37.99 15.61 -5.30
N THR A 761 37.17 14.58 -5.08
CA THR A 761 36.58 13.77 -6.16
C THR A 761 35.07 13.98 -6.34
N ARG A 762 34.48 14.96 -5.64
CA ARG A 762 33.03 15.17 -5.66
C ARG A 762 32.62 15.99 -6.88
N TRP A 763 32.15 15.35 -7.95
CA TRP A 763 31.44 16.04 -9.03
C TRP A 763 29.94 15.80 -8.86
N GLN A 764 29.17 16.83 -8.47
CA GLN A 764 27.69 16.85 -8.41
C GLN A 764 26.98 15.56 -7.91
N GLY A 765 27.56 14.82 -6.98
CA GLY A 765 26.94 13.60 -6.43
C GLY A 765 26.97 12.35 -7.33
N THR A 766 27.80 12.28 -8.37
CA THR A 766 27.98 11.05 -9.17
C THR A 766 29.23 10.26 -8.76
N ARG A 767 29.19 8.94 -8.97
CA ARG A 767 30.25 7.95 -8.65
C ARG A 767 31.45 7.98 -9.63
N ASP A 768 31.58 9.02 -10.45
CA ASP A 768 32.48 9.05 -11.61
C ASP A 768 33.77 9.85 -11.35
N PHE A 769 34.70 9.29 -10.56
CA PHE A 769 36.06 9.83 -10.55
C PHE A 769 36.71 9.76 -11.94
N ALA A 770 36.31 8.77 -12.75
CA ALA A 770 36.81 8.50 -14.09
C ALA A 770 38.35 8.53 -14.11
N PRO A 771 39.02 7.62 -13.37
CA PRO A 771 40.46 7.65 -13.19
C PRO A 771 41.24 7.62 -14.50
N GLU A 772 40.64 7.16 -15.61
CA GLU A 772 41.20 7.08 -16.95
C GLU A 772 41.14 8.38 -17.78
N ARG A 773 40.40 9.41 -17.34
CA ARG A 773 40.30 10.69 -18.06
C ARG A 773 41.48 11.62 -17.77
N SER A 774 41.97 12.31 -18.80
CA SER A 774 42.85 13.47 -18.66
C SER A 774 42.12 14.67 -18.02
N LEU A 775 42.87 15.53 -17.32
CA LEU A 775 42.36 16.75 -16.71
C LEU A 775 42.39 17.92 -17.71
N THR A 776 41.27 18.65 -17.82
CA THR A 776 41.30 20.00 -18.40
C THR A 776 41.89 21.02 -17.42
N ARG A 777 42.38 22.16 -17.89
CA ARG A 777 42.95 23.22 -17.03
C ARG A 777 41.96 23.74 -15.98
N GLN A 778 40.67 23.86 -16.32
CA GLN A 778 39.65 24.27 -15.35
C GLN A 778 39.35 23.21 -14.29
N GLU A 779 39.39 21.92 -14.65
CA GLU A 779 39.25 20.82 -13.70
C GLU A 779 40.49 20.73 -12.79
N ALA A 780 41.68 20.93 -13.35
CA ALA A 780 42.93 21.00 -12.60
C ALA A 780 42.95 22.20 -11.63
N ALA A 781 42.40 23.35 -12.02
CA ALA A 781 42.28 24.53 -11.15
C ALA A 781 41.43 24.22 -9.92
N ARG A 782 40.31 23.52 -10.11
CA ARG A 782 39.50 23.02 -9.00
C ARG A 782 40.27 22.03 -8.14
N PHE A 783 40.80 20.97 -8.76
CA PHE A 783 41.44 19.87 -8.06
C PHE A 783 42.63 20.32 -7.22
N MET A 784 43.50 21.17 -7.79
CA MET A 784 44.69 21.68 -7.10
C MET A 784 44.37 22.75 -6.06
N THR A 785 43.31 23.55 -6.27
CA THR A 785 42.84 24.49 -5.24
C THR A 785 42.30 23.73 -4.04
N GLU A 786 41.45 22.73 -4.26
CA GLU A 786 40.90 21.90 -3.19
C GLU A 786 42.01 21.11 -2.47
N PHE A 787 43.03 20.63 -3.19
CA PHE A 787 44.23 20.05 -2.58
C PHE A 787 44.96 21.05 -1.68
N ALA A 788 45.21 22.26 -2.18
CA ALA A 788 45.87 23.31 -1.42
C ALA A 788 45.07 23.69 -0.15
N THR A 789 43.74 23.78 -0.24
CA THR A 789 42.89 24.21 0.89
C THR A 789 42.56 23.10 1.87
N ASN A 790 42.16 21.93 1.37
CA ASN A 790 41.56 20.88 2.20
C ASN A 790 42.61 19.91 2.72
N VAL A 791 43.69 19.67 1.97
CA VAL A 791 44.76 18.73 2.34
C VAL A 791 45.97 19.47 2.90
N LEU A 792 46.43 20.53 2.23
CA LEU A 792 47.63 21.27 2.65
C LEU A 792 47.33 22.43 3.61
N CYS A 793 46.06 22.74 3.87
CA CYS A 793 45.62 23.87 4.71
C CYS A 793 46.28 25.22 4.35
N ARG A 794 46.62 25.46 3.07
CA ARG A 794 47.24 26.71 2.63
C ARG A 794 46.25 27.87 2.72
N LYS A 795 46.80 29.08 2.91
CA LYS A 795 46.06 30.34 2.75
C LYS A 795 46.41 30.97 1.40
N PRO A 796 45.48 31.74 0.79
CA PRO A 796 45.76 32.42 -0.47
C PRO A 796 46.90 33.42 -0.29
N SER A 797 47.80 33.49 -1.26
CA SER A 797 48.97 34.39 -1.25
C SER A 797 48.70 35.73 -1.94
N ARG A 798 47.60 35.83 -2.69
CA ARG A 798 47.10 37.06 -3.33
C ARG A 798 45.61 36.97 -3.61
N SER A 799 45.04 38.00 -4.25
CA SER A 799 43.66 38.02 -4.70
C SER A 799 43.57 38.25 -6.21
N TYR A 800 42.57 37.64 -6.85
CA TYR A 800 42.36 37.70 -8.28
C TYR A 800 42.18 39.13 -8.77
N ALA A 801 42.93 39.47 -9.82
CA ALA A 801 43.04 40.83 -10.35
C ALA A 801 42.72 40.90 -11.85
N ASP A 802 41.71 40.14 -12.29
CA ASP A 802 41.20 40.19 -13.68
C ASP A 802 42.30 39.94 -14.74
N GLN A 803 43.09 38.88 -14.51
CA GLN A 803 44.29 38.57 -15.29
C GLN A 803 44.02 37.71 -16.53
N PHE A 804 42.87 37.05 -16.61
CA PHE A 804 42.51 36.15 -17.72
C PHE A 804 41.41 36.75 -18.61
N THR A 805 41.60 36.74 -19.93
CA THR A 805 40.72 37.40 -20.92
C THR A 805 39.61 36.51 -21.47
N ASP A 806 39.72 35.20 -21.30
CA ASP A 806 38.88 34.15 -21.91
C ASP A 806 38.02 33.38 -20.89
N LEU A 807 37.83 33.92 -19.68
CA LEU A 807 37.04 33.27 -18.64
C LEU A 807 35.54 33.18 -18.97
N GLY A 808 35.07 33.89 -19.98
CA GLY A 808 33.71 33.72 -20.51
C GLY A 808 33.46 32.34 -21.12
N ASP A 809 34.53 31.64 -21.52
CA ASP A 809 34.45 30.30 -22.10
C ASP A 809 34.45 29.20 -21.02
N ALA A 810 34.84 29.51 -19.79
CA ALA A 810 34.95 28.52 -18.71
C ALA A 810 33.57 28.03 -18.23
N ASP A 811 33.53 26.79 -17.71
CA ASP A 811 32.34 26.30 -17.01
C ASP A 811 32.01 27.22 -15.83
N PRO A 812 30.81 27.84 -15.77
CA PRO A 812 30.43 28.76 -14.71
C PRO A 812 30.53 28.15 -13.30
N THR A 813 30.38 26.83 -13.17
CA THR A 813 30.49 26.12 -11.90
C THR A 813 31.95 25.96 -11.43
N LEU A 814 32.92 26.01 -12.34
CA LEU A 814 34.35 25.90 -12.07
C LEU A 814 35.04 27.26 -11.98
N LEU A 815 34.40 28.32 -12.47
CA LEU A 815 34.90 29.68 -12.46
C LEU A 815 35.40 30.18 -11.07
N PRO A 816 34.71 29.90 -9.94
CA PRO A 816 35.22 30.27 -8.61
C PRO A 816 36.57 29.63 -8.28
N TYR A 817 36.83 28.42 -8.78
CA TYR A 817 38.08 27.71 -8.56
C TYR A 817 39.19 28.22 -9.48
N ILE A 818 38.85 28.69 -10.69
CA ILE A 818 39.82 29.36 -11.57
C ILE A 818 40.32 30.64 -10.89
N TYR A 819 39.42 31.45 -10.32
CA TYR A 819 39.82 32.62 -9.54
C TYR A 819 40.70 32.27 -8.33
N LYS A 820 40.28 31.28 -7.54
CA LYS A 820 41.09 30.82 -6.40
C LYS A 820 42.43 30.25 -6.83
N SER A 821 42.52 29.56 -7.96
CA SER A 821 43.79 29.01 -8.43
C SER A 821 44.85 30.11 -8.64
N TYR A 822 44.42 31.31 -9.04
CA TYR A 822 45.28 32.48 -9.10
C TYR A 822 45.71 32.96 -7.72
N ASP A 823 44.79 32.99 -6.75
CA ASP A 823 45.05 33.39 -5.36
C ASP A 823 46.10 32.50 -4.68
N TYR A 824 46.11 31.21 -5.03
CA TYR A 824 47.02 30.19 -4.52
C TYR A 824 48.30 30.00 -5.35
N LEU A 825 48.53 30.83 -6.37
CA LEU A 825 49.69 30.72 -7.29
C LEU A 825 49.75 29.38 -8.05
N ILE A 826 48.59 28.74 -8.26
CA ILE A 826 48.46 27.50 -9.04
C ILE A 826 48.52 27.85 -10.52
N PHE A 827 47.67 28.78 -10.97
CA PHE A 827 47.72 29.35 -12.31
C PHE A 827 47.99 30.85 -12.24
N ASN A 828 48.85 31.34 -13.13
CA ASN A 828 49.26 32.73 -13.22
C ASN A 828 48.84 33.31 -14.57
N GLY A 829 48.73 34.65 -14.66
CA GLY A 829 48.79 35.37 -15.94
C GLY A 829 50.14 36.08 -16.08
N ASP A 830 50.54 36.43 -17.31
CA ASP A 830 51.87 36.99 -17.56
C ASP A 830 51.98 38.47 -17.19
N ALA A 831 52.93 38.79 -16.32
CA ALA A 831 53.55 40.10 -16.26
C ALA A 831 54.72 40.15 -17.26
N ASN A 832 54.71 41.08 -18.20
CA ASN A 832 55.83 41.30 -19.12
C ASN A 832 57.09 41.71 -18.29
N PRO A 833 58.35 41.42 -18.73
CA PRO A 833 59.57 41.79 -18.00
C PRO A 833 59.74 43.30 -17.75
N ASN A 834 58.92 44.10 -18.44
CA ASN A 834 58.93 45.56 -18.40
C ASN A 834 57.94 46.15 -17.36
N GLY A 835 57.21 45.32 -16.60
CA GLY A 835 56.28 45.79 -15.56
C GLY A 835 54.87 46.16 -16.02
N ASP A 836 54.57 46.04 -17.33
CA ASP A 836 53.22 46.22 -17.86
C ASP A 836 52.42 44.89 -17.80
N LYS A 837 51.28 44.91 -17.10
CA LYS A 837 50.38 43.77 -16.91
C LYS A 837 49.40 43.64 -18.09
N ALA A 838 49.80 42.97 -19.17
CA ALA A 838 48.85 42.55 -20.21
C ALA A 838 48.07 41.32 -19.72
N LYS A 839 46.74 41.33 -19.86
CA LYS A 839 45.91 40.16 -19.49
C LYS A 839 46.18 38.99 -20.45
N THR A 840 46.29 37.77 -19.93
CA THR A 840 46.54 36.54 -20.71
C THR A 840 45.30 35.68 -20.86
N THR A 841 45.38 34.54 -21.56
CA THR A 841 44.31 33.54 -21.65
C THR A 841 44.55 32.38 -20.67
N PHE A 842 43.49 31.90 -20.03
CA PHE A 842 43.48 30.75 -19.12
C PHE A 842 43.33 29.41 -19.86
N ARG A 843 42.57 29.40 -20.97
CA ARG A 843 42.26 28.26 -21.84
C ARG A 843 41.56 27.11 -21.11
N PRO A 844 40.31 27.30 -20.65
CA PRO A 844 39.67 26.41 -19.68
C PRO A 844 39.53 24.95 -20.11
N TYR A 845 39.32 24.67 -21.41
CA TYR A 845 39.12 23.31 -21.93
C TYR A 845 40.39 22.62 -22.43
N ASP A 846 41.53 23.31 -22.51
CA ASP A 846 42.79 22.68 -22.89
C ASP A 846 43.13 21.60 -21.86
N LEU A 847 43.67 20.47 -22.33
CA LEU A 847 44.24 19.46 -21.44
C LEU A 847 45.48 20.04 -20.76
N ILE A 848 45.62 19.78 -19.46
CA ILE A 848 46.80 20.21 -18.72
C ILE A 848 47.97 19.28 -19.03
N THR A 849 49.17 19.83 -19.25
CA THR A 849 50.33 18.96 -19.53
C THR A 849 50.90 18.36 -18.24
N VAL A 850 51.63 17.26 -18.38
CA VAL A 850 52.40 16.64 -17.28
C VAL A 850 53.42 17.60 -16.70
N ASP A 851 54.04 18.44 -17.54
CA ASP A 851 55.05 19.41 -17.12
C ASP A 851 54.42 20.55 -16.31
N GLU A 852 53.26 21.07 -16.74
CA GLU A 852 52.49 22.05 -15.98
C GLU A 852 52.02 21.51 -14.63
N LEU A 853 51.46 20.28 -14.61
CA LEU A 853 51.08 19.61 -13.37
C LEU A 853 52.28 19.40 -12.44
N SER A 854 53.43 19.04 -12.99
CA SER A 854 54.65 18.82 -12.21
C SER A 854 55.13 20.09 -11.54
N ALA A 855 55.08 21.22 -12.26
CA ALA A 855 55.43 22.52 -11.71
C ALA A 855 54.44 22.96 -10.61
N ILE A 856 53.13 22.79 -10.85
CA ILE A 856 52.07 23.13 -9.89
C ILE A 856 52.24 22.34 -8.59
N ILE A 857 52.33 21.01 -8.68
CA ILE A 857 52.45 20.13 -7.51
C ILE A 857 53.73 20.48 -6.74
N THR A 858 54.86 20.67 -7.44
CA THR A 858 56.13 21.06 -6.80
C THR A 858 56.01 22.37 -6.03
N ARG A 859 55.38 23.41 -6.60
CA ARG A 859 55.17 24.71 -5.93
C ARG A 859 54.22 24.61 -4.74
N LEU A 860 53.25 23.70 -4.81
CA LEU A 860 52.31 23.45 -3.72
C LEU A 860 52.92 22.65 -2.56
N VAL A 861 53.97 21.86 -2.80
CA VAL A 861 54.58 21.04 -1.73
C VAL A 861 55.94 21.57 -1.25
N LYS A 862 56.67 22.34 -2.07
CA LYS A 862 57.98 22.87 -1.72
C LYS A 862 57.88 24.23 -1.02
N ASN A 863 58.75 24.46 -0.02
CA ASN A 863 58.80 25.65 0.84
C ASN A 863 60.00 26.58 0.54
N GLU A 864 60.67 26.38 -0.60
CA GLU A 864 61.86 27.15 -0.99
C GLU A 864 61.83 27.43 -2.49
N ILE A 865 62.48 28.53 -2.88
CA ILE A 865 62.73 28.86 -4.28
C ILE A 865 63.62 27.75 -4.87
N PHE A 866 63.19 27.17 -5.98
CA PHE A 866 63.98 26.16 -6.69
C PHE A 866 65.16 26.88 -7.37
N GLU A 867 66.42 26.52 -7.08
CA GLU A 867 67.53 26.95 -7.93
C GLU A 867 67.38 26.27 -9.29
N GLU A 868 66.95 27.03 -10.30
CA GLU A 868 66.60 26.49 -11.62
C GLU A 868 67.83 26.42 -12.54
N ASP A 869 68.10 25.24 -13.09
CA ASP A 869 69.03 25.07 -14.22
C ASP A 869 68.41 25.68 -15.50
N PRO A 870 69.11 26.55 -16.25
CA PRO A 870 68.57 27.24 -17.42
C PRO A 870 68.08 26.34 -18.57
N GLU A 871 68.51 25.07 -18.63
CA GLU A 871 68.33 24.26 -19.86
C GLU A 871 67.06 23.39 -19.91
N ASP A 872 66.53 22.89 -18.78
CA ASP A 872 65.30 22.07 -18.76
C ASP A 872 64.58 22.06 -17.39
N ARG A 873 63.78 23.10 -17.14
CA ARG A 873 63.04 23.29 -15.87
C ARG A 873 61.94 22.25 -15.65
N ALA A 874 61.24 21.87 -16.71
CA ALA A 874 60.19 20.85 -16.66
C ALA A 874 60.73 19.49 -16.20
N ARG A 875 61.92 19.10 -16.68
CA ARG A 875 62.61 17.90 -16.21
C ARG A 875 62.96 17.98 -14.73
N ASN A 876 63.37 19.14 -14.23
CA ASN A 876 63.68 19.31 -12.80
C ASN A 876 62.45 19.13 -11.91
N TYR A 877 61.29 19.66 -12.32
CA TYR A 877 60.02 19.45 -11.60
C TYR A 877 59.61 17.97 -11.62
N ARG A 878 59.68 17.31 -12.78
CA ARG A 878 59.40 15.87 -12.90
C ARG A 878 60.35 15.01 -12.04
N ASN A 879 61.65 15.33 -12.06
CA ASN A 879 62.65 14.64 -11.26
C ASN A 879 62.43 14.85 -9.76
N TYR A 880 62.06 16.08 -9.35
CA TYR A 880 61.76 16.38 -7.96
C TYR A 880 60.57 15.56 -7.48
N ILE A 881 59.43 15.62 -8.19
CA ILE A 881 58.25 14.79 -7.86
C ILE A 881 58.65 13.32 -7.82
N GLY A 882 59.33 12.80 -8.84
CA GLY A 882 59.80 11.41 -8.87
C GLY A 882 60.75 11.04 -7.73
N SER A 883 61.49 12.00 -7.17
CA SER A 883 62.35 11.77 -5.99
C SER A 883 61.59 11.70 -4.68
N ILE A 884 60.42 12.33 -4.59
CA ILE A 884 59.60 12.39 -3.37
C ILE A 884 58.29 11.60 -3.45
N SER A 885 57.94 11.03 -4.60
CA SER A 885 56.85 10.07 -4.79
C SER A 885 57.44 8.67 -5.05
N SER A 886 58.01 8.06 -4.01
CA SER A 886 58.75 6.79 -4.09
C SER A 886 57.98 5.59 -4.68
N LYS A 887 56.64 5.62 -4.72
CA LYS A 887 55.77 4.55 -5.23
C LYS A 887 54.94 4.95 -6.45
N SER A 888 54.86 6.24 -6.77
CA SER A 888 54.05 6.77 -7.88
C SER A 888 54.90 7.61 -8.83
N ALA A 889 54.57 7.64 -10.12
CA ALA A 889 55.21 8.54 -11.07
C ALA A 889 54.15 9.30 -11.84
N LEU A 890 54.28 10.62 -11.95
CA LEU A 890 53.42 11.43 -12.79
C LEU A 890 53.80 11.20 -14.26
N LYS A 891 53.24 10.15 -14.86
CA LYS A 891 53.56 9.71 -16.23
C LYS A 891 52.70 10.39 -17.29
N ASP A 892 51.48 10.75 -16.92
CA ASP A 892 50.46 11.35 -17.78
C ASP A 892 49.57 12.31 -16.96
N ASP A 893 48.72 13.06 -17.65
CA ASP A 893 47.76 14.01 -17.09
C ASP A 893 46.43 13.35 -16.68
N ILE A 894 46.45 12.02 -16.56
CA ILE A 894 45.30 11.19 -16.24
C ILE A 894 45.00 11.28 -14.73
N ARG A 895 43.72 11.45 -14.39
CA ARG A 895 43.23 11.65 -13.01
C ARG A 895 43.75 10.62 -12.01
N GLY A 896 43.81 9.35 -12.41
CA GLY A 896 44.32 8.25 -11.59
C GLY A 896 45.78 8.44 -11.20
N THR A 897 46.65 8.79 -12.16
CA THR A 897 48.07 9.02 -11.94
C THR A 897 48.31 10.22 -11.01
N VAL A 898 47.58 11.32 -11.23
CA VAL A 898 47.64 12.51 -10.36
C VAL A 898 47.21 12.15 -8.92
N ALA A 899 46.15 11.35 -8.77
CA ALA A 899 45.68 10.90 -7.47
C ALA A 899 46.71 10.06 -6.71
N GLU A 900 47.32 9.08 -7.39
CA GLU A 900 48.37 8.26 -6.79
C GLU A 900 49.57 9.10 -6.34
N VAL A 901 50.02 10.06 -7.16
CA VAL A 901 51.14 10.96 -6.82
C VAL A 901 50.81 11.83 -5.60
N ILE A 902 49.63 12.45 -5.55
CA ILE A 902 49.19 13.24 -4.39
C ILE A 902 49.12 12.37 -3.12
N TYR A 903 48.60 11.16 -3.24
CA TYR A 903 48.51 10.22 -2.13
C TYR A 903 49.90 9.78 -1.64
N ASP A 904 50.85 9.58 -2.54
CA ASP A 904 52.22 9.22 -2.18
C ASP A 904 52.97 10.39 -1.51
N LEU A 905 52.78 11.61 -2.02
CA LEU A 905 53.26 12.84 -1.38
C LEU A 905 52.69 13.02 0.03
N TYR A 906 51.40 12.70 0.22
CA TYR A 906 50.76 12.71 1.53
C TYR A 906 51.40 11.70 2.50
N ARG A 907 51.67 10.46 2.06
CA ARG A 907 52.24 9.41 2.90
C ARG A 907 53.72 9.60 3.24
N ASN A 908 54.52 10.18 2.34
CA ASN A 908 55.96 10.40 2.56
C ASN A 908 56.27 11.48 3.62
N ASN A 909 55.24 12.05 4.26
CA ASN A 909 55.34 12.95 5.41
C ASN A 909 55.06 12.24 6.76
N ASP A 910 55.45 10.96 6.92
CA ASP A 910 55.26 10.13 8.15
C ASP A 910 53.79 9.95 8.61
N TYR A 911 52.83 9.95 7.68
CA TYR A 911 51.44 9.59 7.99
C TYR A 911 51.18 8.11 7.73
N GLU A 912 51.14 7.29 8.79
CA GLU A 912 50.64 5.91 8.70
C GLU A 912 49.11 5.90 8.58
N LEU A 913 48.61 5.46 7.42
CA LEU A 913 47.26 4.93 7.29
C LEU A 913 47.27 3.47 7.78
N LYS A 914 47.15 3.23 9.08
CA LYS A 914 46.81 1.93 9.67
C LYS A 914 45.59 1.36 8.96
N GLU A 915 45.80 0.19 8.41
CA GLU A 915 44.81 -0.62 7.73
C GLU A 915 43.48 -0.58 8.49
N VAL A 916 42.39 -0.39 7.75
CA VAL A 916 40.99 -0.40 8.19
C VAL A 916 40.43 0.93 8.72
N GLY A 917 40.10 1.83 7.78
CA GLY A 917 39.03 2.86 7.92
C GLY A 917 39.39 4.08 8.77
N TYR A 918 39.62 5.22 8.11
CA TYR A 918 39.95 6.44 8.84
C TYR A 918 38.74 7.24 9.30
N VAL A 919 38.59 7.23 10.62
CA VAL A 919 37.99 8.22 11.50
C VAL A 919 39.04 9.31 11.79
N ILE A 920 38.67 10.59 11.76
CA ILE A 920 39.45 11.65 12.42
C ILE A 920 38.97 11.76 13.85
N LYS A 921 39.80 11.36 14.82
CA LYS A 921 39.53 11.59 16.24
C LYS A 921 40.12 12.92 16.71
N ASN A 922 39.28 13.73 17.34
CA ASN A 922 39.10 13.52 18.78
C ASN A 922 37.73 12.89 19.04
#